data_AF-H5S887-F1
#
_entry.id   AF-H5S887-F1
#
_cell.length_a   1.000
_cell.length_b   1.000
_cell.length_c   1.000
_cell.angle_alpha   90.00
_cell.angle_beta   90.00
_cell.angle_gamma   90.00
#
_symmetry.space_group_name_H-M   'P 1'
#
loop_
_entity.id
_entity.type
_entity.pdbx_description
1 polymer ?
#
loop_
_entity_poly.entity_id
_entity_poly.type
_entity_poly.pdbx_seq_one_letter_code
_entity_poly.pdbx_strand_id
1 'polypeptide(L)'
;MVLMAAVLLCLAISDAHEEHESLSSKGTHVEQNVVLLERRAYEALGPELARVEKRTLRRTVLATGQLAVPPNARAYASSWLPGRVEKICVDLGQDVRAGQIIAWVRSADWEKLLADYSISRNEAAAARLEWQRVDALHREGLASRQEWLEAKARLQEKEIALLVNRLQVSALAEGFHSEQTTADHGTAVPGSLLPVRSPIAGRITRLLASIGQEVEPRRPIAEIVEVTHLWFLARVPQFYSPLIRIGQSAEVRLRAFPDASPLPARVFTRSRQIDPKSLTETVWLKLVNPPSANWQVGMQGTVQIEIARRENVLAVPRAAVVQEGMETYVFVARHPENCCPAGEDSSECKPAEPGQGSDNAHHCDVSRTGACKSTIPQSHAAFERVLFTPGLSTPDWVEVKTESGAEGASVPSSIAEGDQVVIVGRHQLAALVPPVGEGEFRISPQAWQRYQIDVAPASFQPVRETVTLEATVLALPSVRRELHAPLAGMLERWYVHAPGFLRTGQKVAEIASWELQQWQLAWLQAELSAQTHENLVAAYRQLLAQGVPLPEQVLRQAELSWQSARTLATSWKARLTHLAGLTESQLHALRQQHQLVRNLTLVIPAMESEGRKPDVQEKELRASAGQVWAVPAELSPGQFLAPEQPLLEVLPLSSAQIRARVPEPLWNDIRLARMGRFRPAWVGWPVWSARLFHLEEVPTLENQRFLWAQLENSSEELPWNLTGTFTLEMNGSQAAVLAVPSAALWWEGNQAAVFVYHRDRGTFEYRPVAVGRTNDRWAEIRSGLQLGEEVAVSAIADLRRHYGRLRTGTGIYCGHCED
;
A
#
# COMPACT_ATOMS: atom_id res chain seq x y z
N MET A 1 -7.66 -10.33 68.85
CA MET A 1 -9.03 -9.88 68.46
C MET A 1 -9.16 -9.62 66.96
N VAL A 2 -8.28 -8.85 66.31
CA VAL A 2 -8.36 -8.57 64.86
C VAL A 2 -8.19 -9.83 63.98
N LEU A 3 -7.28 -10.75 64.35
CA LEU A 3 -7.12 -12.03 63.65
C LEU A 3 -8.32 -12.98 63.81
N MET A 4 -9.03 -12.89 64.94
CA MET A 4 -10.21 -13.72 65.17
C MET A 4 -11.44 -13.16 64.41
N ALA A 5 -11.51 -11.84 64.24
CA ALA A 5 -12.50 -11.19 63.38
C ALA A 5 -12.27 -11.52 61.90
N ALA A 6 -11.01 -11.63 61.44
CA ALA A 6 -10.70 -12.02 60.06
C ALA A 6 -11.04 -13.49 59.76
N VAL A 7 -10.83 -14.40 60.71
CA VAL A 7 -11.22 -15.82 60.55
C VAL A 7 -12.74 -16.00 60.60
N LEU A 8 -13.46 -15.24 61.43
CA LEU A 8 -14.93 -15.21 61.42
C LEU A 8 -15.50 -14.56 60.17
N LEU A 9 -14.83 -13.55 59.59
CA LEU A 9 -15.23 -12.96 58.31
C LEU A 9 -14.96 -13.90 57.13
N CYS A 10 -13.85 -14.66 57.14
CA CYS A 10 -13.59 -15.69 56.13
C CYS A 10 -14.51 -16.91 56.25
N LEU A 11 -14.92 -17.30 57.46
CA LEU A 11 -15.93 -18.36 57.65
C LEU A 11 -17.33 -17.88 57.27
N ALA A 12 -17.67 -16.61 57.45
CA ALA A 12 -18.93 -16.03 57.00
C ALA A 12 -19.02 -15.81 55.48
N ILE A 13 -17.89 -15.76 54.76
CA ILE A 13 -17.86 -15.71 53.28
C ILE A 13 -17.88 -17.12 52.67
N SER A 14 -17.57 -18.16 53.44
CA SER A 14 -17.60 -19.56 52.95
C SER A 14 -19.00 -20.19 52.95
N ASP A 15 -19.99 -19.59 53.61
CA ASP A 15 -21.38 -20.04 53.68
C ASP A 15 -22.38 -19.10 52.96
N ALA A 16 -21.89 -18.32 51.99
CA ALA A 16 -22.72 -17.76 50.94
C ALA A 16 -22.68 -18.67 49.70
N HIS A 17 -23.03 -19.95 49.88
CA HIS A 17 -23.60 -20.70 48.76
C HIS A 17 -25.01 -20.14 48.57
N GLU A 18 -25.14 -19.09 47.76
CA GLU A 18 -26.40 -18.90 47.04
C GLU A 18 -26.63 -20.20 46.29
N GLU A 19 -27.59 -21.00 46.77
CA GLU A 19 -28.21 -22.03 45.96
C GLU A 19 -28.71 -21.33 44.69
N HIS A 20 -27.90 -21.34 43.64
CA HIS A 20 -28.36 -21.05 42.30
C HIS A 20 -29.33 -22.17 41.92
N GLU A 21 -30.55 -22.11 42.44
CA GLU A 21 -31.68 -22.88 41.96
C GLU A 21 -31.71 -22.68 40.44
N SER A 22 -31.44 -23.76 39.71
CA SER A 22 -31.38 -23.75 38.27
C SER A 22 -32.72 -23.27 37.72
N LEU A 23 -32.71 -22.49 36.63
CA LEU A 23 -33.93 -21.99 35.98
C LEU A 23 -34.95 -23.12 35.71
N SER A 24 -34.46 -24.35 35.51
CA SER A 24 -35.26 -25.58 35.39
C SER A 24 -36.24 -25.85 36.55
N SER A 25 -35.99 -25.32 37.75
CA SER A 25 -36.82 -25.49 38.95
C SER A 25 -37.90 -24.40 39.13
N LYS A 26 -37.86 -23.33 38.31
CA LYS A 26 -38.70 -22.11 38.47
C LYS A 26 -39.81 -21.97 37.42
N GLY A 27 -40.26 -23.08 36.83
CA GLY A 27 -41.36 -23.10 35.86
C GLY A 27 -40.91 -22.79 34.43
N THR A 28 -40.05 -23.66 33.89
CA THR A 28 -39.58 -23.58 32.50
C THR A 28 -40.01 -24.81 31.72
N HIS A 29 -40.70 -24.59 30.61
CA HIS A 29 -41.11 -25.66 29.69
C HIS A 29 -40.40 -25.46 28.36
N VAL A 30 -39.69 -26.49 27.90
CA VAL A 30 -38.97 -26.47 26.61
C VAL A 30 -39.68 -27.44 25.68
N GLU A 31 -40.28 -26.90 24.62
CA GLU A 31 -40.87 -27.70 23.54
C GLU A 31 -40.09 -27.42 22.25
N GLN A 32 -39.33 -28.41 21.78
CA GLN A 32 -38.49 -28.34 20.58
C GLN A 32 -37.51 -27.15 20.57
N ASN A 33 -37.90 -26.04 19.95
CA ASN A 33 -37.11 -24.81 19.78
C ASN A 33 -37.71 -23.62 20.55
N VAL A 34 -38.80 -23.81 21.29
CA VAL A 34 -39.48 -22.75 22.05
C VAL A 34 -39.28 -22.98 23.54
N VAL A 35 -38.77 -21.94 24.21
CA VAL A 35 -38.63 -21.89 25.66
C VAL A 35 -39.78 -21.05 26.23
N LEU A 36 -40.68 -21.69 26.97
CA LEU A 36 -41.78 -21.07 27.67
C LEU A 36 -41.36 -20.81 29.12
N LEU A 37 -41.42 -19.55 29.56
CA LEU A 37 -41.10 -19.15 30.92
C LEU A 37 -42.37 -18.75 31.67
N GLU A 38 -42.54 -19.28 32.88
CA GLU A 38 -43.47 -18.74 33.86
C GLU A 38 -42.95 -17.40 34.44
N ARG A 39 -43.84 -16.62 35.07
CA ARG A 39 -43.52 -15.28 35.56
C ARG A 39 -42.30 -15.24 36.50
N ARG A 40 -42.14 -16.25 37.38
CA ARG A 40 -40.99 -16.34 38.30
C ARG A 40 -39.68 -16.62 37.57
N ALA A 41 -39.68 -17.47 36.54
CA ALA A 41 -38.51 -17.72 35.71
C ALA A 41 -38.15 -16.51 34.84
N TYR A 42 -39.14 -15.76 34.34
CA TYR A 42 -38.91 -14.53 33.57
C TYR A 42 -38.29 -13.42 34.44
N GLU A 43 -38.82 -13.18 35.64
CA GLU A 43 -38.29 -12.20 36.60
C GLU A 43 -36.87 -12.57 37.07
N ALA A 44 -36.57 -13.86 37.22
CA ALA A 44 -35.24 -14.35 37.57
C ALA A 44 -34.23 -14.28 36.41
N LEU A 45 -34.68 -14.42 35.16
CA LEU A 45 -33.84 -14.30 33.96
C LEU A 45 -33.46 -12.84 33.67
N GLY A 46 -34.35 -11.89 33.96
CA GLY A 46 -34.16 -10.46 33.68
C GLY A 46 -33.80 -10.15 32.23
N PRO A 47 -34.56 -10.64 31.21
CA PRO A 47 -34.14 -10.54 29.82
C PRO A 47 -34.27 -9.10 29.29
N GLU A 48 -33.18 -8.57 28.72
CA GLU A 48 -33.23 -7.32 27.94
C GLU A 48 -33.45 -7.63 26.47
N LEU A 49 -34.44 -6.98 25.87
CA LEU A 49 -34.82 -7.15 24.47
C LEU A 49 -34.36 -5.95 23.63
N ALA A 50 -33.89 -6.22 22.41
CA ALA A 50 -33.63 -5.20 21.41
C ALA A 50 -34.37 -5.50 20.11
N ARG A 51 -34.69 -4.44 19.36
CA ARG A 51 -35.39 -4.56 18.08
C ARG A 51 -34.43 -4.83 16.95
N VAL A 52 -34.85 -5.70 16.03
CA VAL A 52 -34.18 -5.91 14.74
C VAL A 52 -34.55 -4.77 13.81
N GLU A 53 -33.54 -4.07 13.27
CA GLU A 53 -33.73 -2.90 12.41
C GLU A 53 -32.90 -3.04 11.13
N LYS A 54 -33.37 -2.43 10.04
CA LYS A 54 -32.54 -2.24 8.86
C LYS A 54 -31.54 -1.11 9.09
N ARG A 55 -30.25 -1.40 8.94
CA ARG A 55 -29.17 -0.44 9.17
C ARG A 55 -28.10 -0.53 8.08
N THR A 56 -27.32 0.54 7.96
CA THR A 56 -26.14 0.55 7.11
C THR A 56 -24.95 0.07 7.93
N LEU A 57 -24.41 -1.10 7.59
CA LEU A 57 -23.24 -1.68 8.24
C LEU A 57 -21.97 -1.32 7.46
N ARG A 58 -20.95 -0.85 8.18
CA ARG A 58 -19.63 -0.52 7.63
C ARG A 58 -18.58 -1.36 8.32
N ARG A 59 -17.71 -1.99 7.53
CA ARG A 59 -16.52 -2.68 8.04
C ARG A 59 -15.32 -1.78 7.78
N THR A 60 -14.60 -1.45 8.83
CA THR A 60 -13.43 -0.58 8.78
C THR A 60 -12.16 -1.33 9.19
N VAL A 61 -11.03 -0.95 8.61
CA VAL A 61 -9.70 -1.37 9.07
C VAL A 61 -9.11 -0.25 9.90
N LEU A 62 -8.69 -0.56 11.12
CA LEU A 62 -7.94 0.35 11.96
C LEU A 62 -6.45 0.26 11.61
N ALA A 63 -5.84 1.39 11.29
CA ALA A 63 -4.41 1.50 11.05
C ALA A 63 -3.83 2.71 11.79
N THR A 64 -2.54 2.66 12.13
CA THR A 64 -1.82 3.79 12.72
C THR A 64 -1.02 4.52 11.65
N GLY A 65 -0.79 5.81 11.84
CA GLY A 65 -0.05 6.59 10.88
C GLY A 65 0.37 7.95 11.38
N GLN A 66 0.93 8.75 10.48
CA GLN A 66 1.41 10.09 10.80
C GLN A 66 1.04 11.11 9.73
N LEU A 67 0.93 12.37 10.16
CA LEU A 67 0.73 13.50 9.28
C LEU A 67 2.02 13.78 8.48
N ALA A 68 1.89 13.94 7.17
CA ALA A 68 2.97 14.23 6.26
C ALA A 68 2.56 15.35 5.29
N VAL A 69 3.54 15.89 4.58
CA VAL A 69 3.34 16.84 3.48
C VAL A 69 3.73 16.18 2.16
N PRO A 70 3.12 16.57 1.03
CA PRO A 70 3.63 16.18 -0.27
C PRO A 70 5.08 16.64 -0.43
N PRO A 71 5.90 15.92 -1.22
CA PRO A 71 7.32 16.26 -1.34
C PRO A 71 7.60 17.69 -1.86
N ASN A 72 6.69 18.28 -2.67
CA ASN A 72 6.79 19.67 -3.14
C ASN A 72 6.37 20.72 -2.12
N ALA A 73 5.63 20.34 -1.08
CA ALA A 73 5.30 21.22 0.04
C ALA A 73 6.42 21.23 1.08
N ARG A 74 7.56 20.61 0.80
CA ARG A 74 8.78 20.70 1.61
C ARG A 74 9.91 21.13 0.69
N ALA A 75 10.72 22.08 1.11
CA ALA A 75 11.87 22.50 0.35
C ALA A 75 13.06 22.83 1.25
N TYR A 76 14.24 22.78 0.66
CA TYR A 76 15.49 23.11 1.33
C TYR A 76 16.13 24.35 0.69
N ALA A 77 16.44 25.35 1.50
CA ALA A 77 17.21 26.51 1.05
C ALA A 77 18.70 26.17 1.14
N SER A 78 19.33 25.93 0.00
CA SER A 78 20.73 25.49 -0.11
C SER A 78 21.56 26.48 -0.92
N SER A 79 22.86 26.58 -0.63
CA SER A 79 23.80 27.40 -1.41
C SER A 79 24.27 26.67 -2.66
N TRP A 80 24.33 27.35 -3.81
CA TRP A 80 24.84 26.78 -5.07
C TRP A 80 26.35 26.52 -5.07
N LEU A 81 27.07 27.34 -4.30
CA LEU A 81 28.52 27.26 -4.15
C LEU A 81 28.86 27.07 -2.67
N PRO A 82 29.96 26.35 -2.37
CA PRO A 82 30.45 26.26 -1.00
C PRO A 82 30.87 27.64 -0.49
N GLY A 83 30.61 27.90 0.79
CA GLY A 83 30.95 29.17 1.40
C GLY A 83 30.53 29.28 2.86
N ARG A 84 30.90 30.39 3.49
CA ARG A 84 30.58 30.69 4.87
C ARG A 84 29.31 31.51 4.98
N VAL A 85 28.40 31.12 5.87
CA VAL A 85 27.18 31.90 6.14
C VAL A 85 27.56 33.21 6.83
N GLU A 86 27.36 34.33 6.16
CA GLU A 86 27.67 35.66 6.70
C GLU A 86 26.50 36.18 7.55
N LYS A 87 25.27 35.98 7.05
CA LYS A 87 24.04 36.47 7.68
C LYS A 87 22.86 35.57 7.36
N ILE A 88 22.02 35.30 8.35
CA ILE A 88 20.71 34.67 8.18
C ILE A 88 19.65 35.77 8.37
N CYS A 89 18.69 35.86 7.44
CA CYS A 89 17.71 36.93 7.36
C CYS A 89 16.32 36.55 7.88
N VAL A 90 16.19 35.34 8.44
CA VAL A 90 14.91 34.74 8.81
C VAL A 90 15.01 33.96 10.12
N ASP A 91 13.88 33.83 10.82
CA ASP A 91 13.78 33.15 12.10
C ASP A 91 12.97 31.84 12.01
N LEU A 92 13.19 30.93 12.97
CA LEU A 92 12.40 29.70 13.13
C LEU A 92 10.91 30.03 13.31
N GLY A 93 10.05 29.37 12.55
CA GLY A 93 8.59 29.57 12.60
C GLY A 93 8.08 30.76 11.77
N GLN A 94 8.96 31.55 11.16
CA GLN A 94 8.56 32.65 10.28
C GLN A 94 8.00 32.12 8.94
N ASP A 95 6.96 32.78 8.43
CA ASP A 95 6.42 32.53 7.09
C ASP A 95 7.23 33.29 6.03
N VAL A 96 7.61 32.59 4.95
CA VAL A 96 8.42 33.10 3.85
C VAL A 96 7.71 32.92 2.51
N ARG A 97 8.01 33.83 1.56
CA ARG A 97 7.54 33.75 0.18
C ARG A 97 8.57 33.05 -0.71
N ALA A 98 8.13 32.44 -1.80
CA ALA A 98 9.03 31.93 -2.83
C ALA A 98 9.93 33.06 -3.36
N GLY A 99 11.24 32.81 -3.48
CA GLY A 99 12.25 33.77 -3.90
C GLY A 99 12.77 34.73 -2.81
N GLN A 100 12.18 34.72 -1.61
CA GLN A 100 12.66 35.53 -0.47
C GLN A 100 14.06 35.09 -0.06
N ILE A 101 14.92 36.05 0.28
CA ILE A 101 16.29 35.80 0.73
C ILE A 101 16.26 35.24 2.15
N ILE A 102 16.86 34.06 2.32
CA ILE A 102 16.97 33.33 3.58
C ILE A 102 18.32 33.63 4.25
N ALA A 103 19.39 33.63 3.48
CA ALA A 103 20.74 33.87 3.99
C ALA A 103 21.66 34.48 2.92
N TRP A 104 22.74 35.09 3.37
CA TRP A 104 23.85 35.54 2.55
C TRP A 104 25.09 34.68 2.83
N VAL A 105 25.68 34.14 1.78
CA VAL A 105 26.85 33.26 1.84
C VAL A 105 28.03 33.94 1.18
N ARG A 106 29.17 33.97 1.88
CA ARG A 106 30.45 34.42 1.34
C ARG A 106 31.16 33.20 0.74
N SER A 107 31.33 33.19 -0.59
CA SER A 107 31.93 32.08 -1.31
C SER A 107 33.15 32.56 -2.10
N ALA A 108 34.28 31.89 -1.94
CA ALA A 108 35.51 32.19 -2.69
C ALA A 108 35.31 31.98 -4.20
N ASP A 109 34.52 30.96 -4.58
CA ASP A 109 34.22 30.68 -5.98
C ASP A 109 33.38 31.81 -6.61
N TRP A 110 32.41 32.34 -5.86
CA TRP A 110 31.62 33.48 -6.32
C TRP A 110 32.47 34.74 -6.52
N GLU A 111 33.35 35.03 -5.56
CA GLU A 111 34.28 36.16 -5.64
C GLU A 111 35.23 36.03 -6.85
N LYS A 112 35.72 34.81 -7.11
CA LYS A 112 36.53 34.51 -8.29
C LYS A 112 35.77 34.75 -9.59
N LEU A 113 34.52 34.29 -9.70
CA LEU A 113 33.70 34.52 -10.90
C LEU A 113 33.48 36.01 -11.17
N LEU A 114 33.25 36.81 -10.13
CA LEU A 114 33.13 38.27 -10.25
C LEU A 114 34.46 38.92 -10.68
N ALA A 115 35.59 38.44 -10.13
CA ALA A 115 36.90 38.90 -10.53
C ALA A 115 37.17 38.58 -12.01
N ASP A 116 36.94 37.35 -12.46
CA ASP A 116 37.12 36.90 -13.85
C ASP A 116 36.21 37.68 -14.81
N TYR A 117 34.97 37.97 -14.41
CA TYR A 117 34.08 38.85 -15.17
C TYR A 117 34.64 40.28 -15.28
N SER A 118 35.14 40.85 -14.18
CA SER A 118 35.74 42.19 -14.20
C SER A 118 37.01 42.26 -15.07
N ILE A 119 37.86 41.23 -15.02
CA ILE A 119 39.08 41.11 -15.82
C ILE A 119 38.72 41.02 -17.30
N SER A 120 37.84 40.09 -17.68
CA SER A 120 37.41 39.93 -19.08
C SER A 120 36.76 41.18 -19.66
N ARG A 121 36.01 41.95 -18.84
CA ARG A 121 35.44 43.24 -19.26
C ARG A 121 36.52 44.26 -19.57
N ASN A 122 37.53 44.38 -18.72
CA ASN A 122 38.63 45.31 -18.90
C ASN A 122 39.51 44.91 -20.10
N GLU A 123 39.79 43.61 -20.27
CA GLU A 123 40.54 43.09 -21.41
C GLU A 123 39.82 43.33 -22.74
N ALA A 124 38.51 43.10 -22.79
CA ALA A 124 37.71 43.39 -23.99
C ALA A 124 37.68 44.88 -24.31
N ALA A 125 37.58 45.75 -23.30
CA ALA A 125 37.65 47.20 -23.48
C ALA A 125 39.02 47.65 -24.02
N ALA A 126 40.12 47.12 -23.48
CA ALA A 126 41.47 47.40 -23.96
C ALA A 126 41.69 46.90 -25.40
N ALA A 127 41.26 45.67 -25.71
CA ALA A 127 41.35 45.12 -27.06
C ALA A 127 40.51 45.92 -28.06
N ARG A 128 39.38 46.50 -27.64
CA ARG A 128 38.54 47.35 -28.50
C ARG A 128 39.23 48.66 -28.86
N LEU A 129 39.88 49.31 -27.90
CA LEU A 129 40.67 50.52 -28.15
C LEU A 129 41.86 50.24 -29.07
N GLU A 130 42.54 49.11 -28.87
CA GLU A 130 43.66 48.71 -29.71
C GLU A 130 43.21 48.40 -31.15
N TRP A 131 42.09 47.69 -31.33
CA TRP A 131 41.52 47.47 -32.66
C TRP A 131 41.12 48.79 -33.34
N GLN A 132 40.51 49.74 -32.63
CA GLN A 132 40.18 51.06 -33.17
C GLN A 132 41.43 51.83 -33.64
N ARG A 133 42.52 51.75 -32.87
CA ARG A 133 43.81 52.34 -33.22
C ARG A 133 44.38 51.72 -34.50
N VAL A 134 44.43 50.38 -34.57
CA VAL A 134 44.94 49.66 -35.75
C VAL A 134 44.03 49.85 -36.97
N ASP A 135 42.70 49.94 -36.79
CA ASP A 135 41.73 50.21 -37.85
C ASP A 135 41.91 51.62 -38.44
N ALA A 136 42.15 52.64 -37.60
CA ALA A 136 42.48 53.98 -38.05
C ALA A 136 43.80 54.00 -38.85
N LEU A 137 44.87 53.39 -38.31
CA LEU A 137 46.17 53.31 -39.00
C LEU A 137 46.07 52.52 -40.32
N HIS A 138 45.23 51.50 -40.39
CA HIS A 138 45.02 50.74 -41.62
C HIS A 138 44.31 51.58 -42.69
N ARG A 139 43.32 52.41 -42.31
CA ARG A 139 42.66 53.36 -43.23
C ARG A 139 43.60 54.43 -43.76
N GLU A 140 44.58 54.84 -42.97
CA GLU A 140 45.65 55.76 -43.37
C GLU A 140 46.77 55.07 -44.17
N GLY A 141 46.70 53.75 -44.38
CA GLY A 141 47.70 52.97 -45.13
C GLY A 141 48.98 52.67 -44.34
N LEU A 142 49.00 52.92 -43.04
CA LEU A 142 50.17 52.76 -42.16
C LEU A 142 50.27 51.38 -41.50
N ALA A 143 49.14 50.68 -41.29
CA ALA A 143 49.11 49.34 -40.71
C ALA A 143 48.87 48.25 -41.77
N SER A 144 49.56 47.11 -41.62
CA SER A 144 49.44 46.00 -42.57
C SER A 144 48.07 45.32 -42.48
N ARG A 145 47.64 44.68 -43.57
CA ARG A 145 46.37 43.95 -43.57
C ARG A 145 46.39 42.75 -42.60
N GLN A 146 47.56 42.15 -42.38
CA GLN A 146 47.74 41.08 -41.40
C GLN A 146 47.52 41.61 -39.97
N GLU A 147 48.19 42.70 -39.60
CA GLU A 147 48.05 43.34 -38.28
C GLU A 147 46.59 43.71 -37.98
N TRP A 148 45.87 44.21 -38.99
CA TRP A 148 44.44 44.52 -38.87
C TRP A 148 43.57 43.28 -38.60
N LEU A 149 43.84 42.17 -39.30
CA LEU A 149 43.13 40.90 -39.10
C LEU A 149 43.42 40.31 -37.71
N GLU A 150 44.68 40.34 -37.26
CA GLU A 150 45.09 39.86 -35.95
C GLU A 150 44.47 40.69 -34.82
N ALA A 151 44.50 42.02 -34.94
CA ALA A 151 43.86 42.92 -33.99
C ALA A 151 42.34 42.68 -33.90
N LYS A 152 41.68 42.44 -35.04
CA LYS A 152 40.26 42.11 -35.09
C LYS A 152 39.96 40.75 -34.44
N ALA A 153 40.74 39.73 -34.75
CA ALA A 153 40.57 38.40 -34.15
C ALA A 153 40.79 38.43 -32.63
N ARG A 154 41.79 39.18 -32.16
CA ARG A 154 42.06 39.39 -30.73
C ARG A 154 40.91 40.11 -30.02
N LEU A 155 40.30 41.12 -30.65
CA LEU A 155 39.09 41.75 -30.10
C LEU A 155 37.96 40.72 -29.94
N GLN A 156 37.68 39.94 -30.99
CA GLN A 156 36.61 38.94 -30.96
C GLN A 156 36.84 37.87 -29.89
N GLU A 157 38.08 37.41 -29.71
CA GLU A 157 38.44 36.46 -28.66
C GLU A 157 38.15 37.01 -27.25
N LYS A 158 38.52 38.28 -26.99
CA LYS A 158 38.24 38.92 -25.70
C LYS A 158 36.76 39.20 -25.47
N GLU A 159 36.02 39.53 -26.53
CA GLU A 159 34.55 39.68 -26.45
C GLU A 159 33.85 38.34 -26.16
N ILE A 160 34.34 37.22 -26.71
CA ILE A 160 33.84 35.88 -26.39
C ILE A 160 34.08 35.55 -24.90
N ALA A 161 35.29 35.82 -24.39
CA ALA A 161 35.60 35.59 -22.98
C ALA A 161 34.70 36.43 -22.04
N LEU A 162 34.48 37.70 -22.38
CA LEU A 162 33.54 38.57 -21.65
C LEU A 162 32.11 38.03 -21.69
N LEU A 163 31.64 37.59 -22.86
CA LEU A 163 30.30 37.02 -23.01
C LEU A 163 30.12 35.79 -22.12
N VAL A 164 31.06 34.84 -22.15
CA VAL A 164 31.02 33.62 -21.35
C VAL A 164 30.98 33.94 -19.85
N ASN A 165 31.89 34.79 -19.37
CA ASN A 165 31.94 35.18 -17.96
C ASN A 165 30.68 35.95 -17.53
N ARG A 166 30.11 36.78 -18.41
CA ARG A 166 28.84 37.47 -18.15
C ARG A 166 27.70 36.48 -17.94
N LEU A 167 27.60 35.47 -18.81
CA LEU A 167 26.56 34.45 -18.74
C LEU A 167 26.72 33.55 -17.50
N GLN A 168 27.96 33.28 -17.10
CA GLN A 168 28.25 32.51 -15.88
C GLN A 168 27.81 33.25 -14.61
N VAL A 169 28.06 34.55 -14.53
CA VAL A 169 27.62 35.41 -13.40
C VAL A 169 26.09 35.53 -13.38
N SER A 170 25.44 35.78 -14.54
CA SER A 170 23.98 35.94 -14.60
C SER A 170 23.21 34.65 -14.32
N ALA A 171 23.82 33.48 -14.52
CA ALA A 171 23.22 32.19 -14.20
C ALA A 171 22.96 32.02 -12.69
N LEU A 172 23.94 32.38 -11.85
CA LEU A 172 23.85 32.29 -10.37
C LEU A 172 23.10 33.46 -9.74
N ALA A 173 23.15 34.62 -10.39
CA ALA A 173 22.70 35.88 -9.81
C ALA A 173 21.29 36.29 -10.22
N GLU A 174 20.37 35.37 -10.58
CA GLU A 174 19.00 35.78 -10.94
C GLU A 174 18.35 36.65 -9.84
N GLY A 175 18.00 37.88 -10.22
CA GLY A 175 17.55 38.97 -9.33
C GLY A 175 18.63 40.03 -9.01
N PHE A 176 19.85 39.88 -9.50
CA PHE A 176 20.89 40.91 -9.45
C PHE A 176 20.66 41.88 -10.62
N HIS A 177 19.75 42.83 -10.42
CA HIS A 177 19.69 44.02 -11.26
C HIS A 177 20.93 44.86 -10.93
N SER A 178 22.00 44.67 -11.70
CA SER A 178 23.11 45.61 -11.73
C SER A 178 22.70 46.83 -12.54
N GLU A 179 21.84 47.67 -11.98
CA GLU A 179 21.65 49.07 -12.37
C GLU A 179 20.64 49.67 -11.38
N GLN A 180 21.13 50.58 -10.52
CA GLN A 180 20.35 51.42 -9.60
C GLN A 180 19.77 50.72 -8.34
N THR A 181 20.64 50.42 -7.38
CA THR A 181 20.27 50.74 -5.98
C THR A 181 20.88 52.10 -5.70
N THR A 182 20.09 53.16 -5.93
CA THR A 182 20.40 54.47 -5.38
C THR A 182 20.60 54.32 -3.89
N ALA A 183 21.65 54.98 -3.41
CA ALA A 183 21.96 55.11 -2.01
C ALA A 183 20.71 55.53 -1.22
N ASP A 184 20.08 54.59 -0.54
CA ASP A 184 19.30 54.90 0.63
C ASP A 184 19.19 53.67 1.55
N HIS A 185 19.53 53.90 2.82
CA HIS A 185 19.44 53.00 3.97
C HIS A 185 20.54 51.93 4.14
N GLY A 186 21.68 52.35 4.69
CA GLY A 186 22.27 51.79 5.92
C GLY A 186 22.82 50.36 5.98
N THR A 187 22.51 49.47 5.05
CA THR A 187 23.15 48.14 4.96
C THR A 187 23.34 47.77 3.50
N ALA A 188 24.38 48.34 2.89
CA ALA A 188 24.87 47.89 1.59
C ALA A 188 25.33 46.43 1.74
N VAL A 189 24.53 45.49 1.26
CA VAL A 189 25.00 44.12 1.09
C VAL A 189 26.01 44.13 -0.06
N PRO A 190 27.26 43.68 0.14
CA PRO A 190 28.30 43.75 -0.88
C PRO A 190 27.94 42.88 -2.07
N GLY A 191 28.29 43.32 -3.29
CA GLY A 191 28.24 42.46 -4.48
C GLY A 191 29.07 41.17 -4.38
N SER A 192 29.87 41.02 -3.32
CA SER A 192 30.69 39.84 -2.97
C SER A 192 29.92 38.69 -2.32
N LEU A 193 28.66 38.88 -1.91
CA LEU A 193 27.89 37.84 -1.20
C LEU A 193 26.87 37.17 -2.13
N LEU A 194 26.77 35.85 -2.03
CA LEU A 194 25.81 35.03 -2.77
C LEU A 194 24.49 34.94 -1.99
N PRO A 195 23.35 35.37 -2.56
CA PRO A 195 22.04 35.23 -1.91
C PRO A 195 21.52 33.80 -2.01
N VAL A 196 21.09 33.24 -0.87
CA VAL A 196 20.33 31.98 -0.82
C VAL A 196 18.86 32.29 -0.63
N ARG A 197 18.01 31.80 -1.54
CA ARG A 197 16.57 32.10 -1.60
C ARG A 197 15.71 30.89 -1.25
N SER A 198 14.48 31.14 -0.82
CA SER A 198 13.48 30.09 -0.60
C SER A 198 12.94 29.56 -1.93
N PRO A 199 12.96 28.24 -2.20
CA PRO A 199 12.37 27.67 -3.42
C PRO A 199 10.84 27.75 -3.46
N ILE A 200 10.18 27.67 -2.29
CA ILE A 200 8.72 27.67 -2.14
C ILE A 200 8.26 28.72 -1.12
N ALA A 201 6.97 29.03 -1.12
CA ALA A 201 6.35 29.74 0.00
C ALA A 201 5.97 28.74 1.10
N GLY A 202 6.12 29.13 2.37
CA GLY A 202 5.84 28.25 3.49
C GLY A 202 6.41 28.78 4.79
N ARG A 203 6.43 27.94 5.83
CA ARG A 203 6.97 28.27 7.14
C ARG A 203 8.34 27.63 7.33
N ILE A 204 9.26 28.35 7.95
CA ILE A 204 10.57 27.81 8.31
C ILE A 204 10.42 26.84 9.48
N THR A 205 10.62 25.55 9.24
CA THR A 205 10.51 24.50 10.27
C THR A 205 11.85 24.26 10.96
N ARG A 206 12.96 24.37 10.23
CA ARG A 206 14.30 24.17 10.77
C ARG A 206 15.32 25.13 10.17
N LEU A 207 16.24 25.58 11.01
CA LEU A 207 17.50 26.21 10.63
C LEU A 207 18.61 25.18 10.89
N LEU A 208 19.30 24.78 9.83
CA LEU A 208 20.29 23.70 9.83
C LEU A 208 21.74 24.24 9.80
N ALA A 209 21.90 25.53 9.52
CA ALA A 209 23.18 26.21 9.57
C ALA A 209 23.12 27.42 10.52
N SER A 210 24.26 27.71 11.14
CA SER A 210 24.46 28.90 11.98
C SER A 210 25.31 29.94 11.27
N ILE A 211 25.21 31.20 11.71
CA ILE A 211 26.08 32.28 11.22
C ILE A 211 27.55 31.90 11.49
N GLY A 212 28.40 32.10 10.50
CA GLY A 212 29.82 31.77 10.56
C GLY A 212 30.14 30.31 10.23
N GLN A 213 29.15 29.44 10.03
CA GLN A 213 29.35 28.05 9.64
C GLN A 213 29.60 27.94 8.12
N GLU A 214 30.39 26.96 7.72
CA GLU A 214 30.57 26.59 6.32
C GLU A 214 29.40 25.72 5.82
N VAL A 215 28.91 26.06 4.63
CA VAL A 215 27.79 25.41 3.95
C VAL A 215 28.18 25.07 2.53
N GLU A 216 27.58 24.01 2.00
CA GLU A 216 27.79 23.49 0.66
C GLU A 216 26.45 23.02 0.08
N PRO A 217 26.31 22.77 -1.23
CA PRO A 217 25.02 22.41 -1.82
C PRO A 217 24.31 21.24 -1.16
N ARG A 218 25.05 20.25 -0.64
CA ARG A 218 24.51 19.08 0.08
C ARG A 218 24.05 19.39 1.50
N ARG A 219 24.49 20.50 2.09
CA ARG A 219 24.19 20.92 3.45
C ARG A 219 23.27 22.14 3.44
N PRO A 220 21.94 21.95 3.46
CA PRO A 220 21.00 23.06 3.40
C PRO A 220 21.10 23.98 4.63
N ILE A 221 20.71 25.24 4.44
CA ILE A 221 20.71 26.29 5.47
C ILE A 221 19.40 26.24 6.27
N ALA A 222 18.27 26.08 5.57
CA ALA A 222 16.95 26.07 6.17
C ALA A 222 16.02 25.05 5.49
N GLU A 223 15.05 24.57 6.26
CA GLU A 223 13.94 23.74 5.79
C GLU A 223 12.65 24.57 5.83
N ILE A 224 11.94 24.58 4.71
CA ILE A 224 10.69 25.31 4.50
C ILE A 224 9.58 24.30 4.23
N VAL A 225 8.46 24.41 4.94
CA VAL A 225 7.31 23.52 4.77
C VAL A 225 6.03 24.33 4.57
N GLU A 226 5.30 23.99 3.52
CA GLU A 226 3.95 24.45 3.25
C GLU A 226 2.94 23.52 3.94
N VAL A 227 2.11 24.06 4.84
CA VAL A 227 1.16 23.28 5.66
C VAL A 227 -0.28 23.32 5.12
N THR A 228 -0.49 23.81 3.90
CA THR A 228 -1.82 23.93 3.27
C THR A 228 -2.37 22.58 2.80
N HIS A 229 -1.49 21.71 2.31
CA HIS A 229 -1.84 20.41 1.74
C HIS A 229 -1.21 19.31 2.59
N LEU A 230 -2.03 18.63 3.39
CA LEU A 230 -1.56 17.60 4.31
C LEU A 230 -2.06 16.23 3.89
N TRP A 231 -1.16 15.27 4.03
CA TRP A 231 -1.39 13.85 3.82
C TRP A 231 -1.32 13.12 5.15
N PHE A 232 -1.97 11.97 5.23
CA PHE A 232 -1.81 11.05 6.34
C PHE A 232 -1.23 9.74 5.80
N LEU A 233 -0.07 9.34 6.31
CA LEU A 233 0.62 8.10 5.95
C LEU A 233 0.18 7.00 6.90
N ALA A 234 -0.74 6.15 6.46
CA ALA A 234 -1.22 5.02 7.24
C ALA A 234 -0.39 3.78 6.98
N ARG A 235 -0.02 3.06 8.04
CA ARG A 235 0.65 1.77 7.99
C ARG A 235 -0.40 0.68 8.15
N VAL A 236 -0.82 0.09 7.04
CA VAL A 236 -1.85 -0.94 7.01
C VAL A 236 -1.17 -2.32 7.12
N PRO A 237 -1.56 -3.19 8.07
CA PRO A 237 -1.03 -4.55 8.15
C PRO A 237 -1.18 -5.31 6.83
N GLN A 238 -0.17 -6.11 6.46
CA GLN A 238 -0.16 -6.85 5.19
C GLN A 238 -1.40 -7.72 4.96
N PHE A 239 -2.04 -8.19 6.03
CA PHE A 239 -3.30 -8.93 5.98
C PHE A 239 -4.44 -8.13 5.34
N TYR A 240 -4.53 -6.82 5.62
CA TYR A 240 -5.60 -5.97 5.10
C TYR A 240 -5.24 -5.21 3.82
N SER A 241 -3.94 -5.12 3.49
CA SER A 241 -3.40 -4.51 2.27
C SER A 241 -4.27 -4.72 1.00
N PRO A 242 -4.79 -5.93 0.73
CA PRO A 242 -5.50 -6.16 -0.53
C PRO A 242 -6.95 -5.70 -0.54
N LEU A 243 -7.55 -5.51 0.63
CA LEU A 243 -8.88 -4.93 0.76
C LEU A 243 -8.85 -3.41 0.54
N ILE A 244 -7.66 -2.81 0.55
CA ILE A 244 -7.47 -1.38 0.35
C ILE A 244 -7.46 -1.06 -1.14
N ARG A 245 -8.44 -0.24 -1.55
CA ARG A 245 -8.60 0.26 -2.92
C ARG A 245 -8.46 1.78 -2.94
N ILE A 246 -7.88 2.29 -4.01
CA ILE A 246 -7.76 3.73 -4.26
C ILE A 246 -9.17 4.34 -4.32
N GLY A 247 -9.37 5.47 -3.66
CA GLY A 247 -10.66 6.18 -3.58
C GLY A 247 -11.53 5.82 -2.38
N GLN A 248 -11.17 4.82 -1.57
CA GLN A 248 -11.90 4.49 -0.34
C GLN A 248 -11.94 5.68 0.64
N SER A 249 -13.07 5.80 1.34
CA SER A 249 -13.26 6.80 2.40
C SER A 249 -12.57 6.32 3.68
N ALA A 250 -12.01 7.27 4.42
CA ALA A 250 -11.36 7.00 5.69
C ALA A 250 -11.57 8.16 6.67
N GLU A 251 -11.55 7.84 7.95
CA GLU A 251 -11.65 8.83 9.04
C GLU A 251 -10.36 8.83 9.85
N VAL A 252 -9.69 9.97 9.93
CA VAL A 252 -8.44 10.15 10.65
C VAL A 252 -8.69 10.84 11.99
N ARG A 253 -8.20 10.26 13.08
CA ARG A 253 -8.14 10.87 14.41
C ARG A 253 -6.69 11.10 14.81
N LEU A 254 -6.31 12.34 15.07
CA LEU A 254 -4.95 12.69 15.53
C LEU A 254 -4.86 12.51 17.04
N ARG A 255 -3.76 11.92 17.53
CA ARG A 255 -3.55 11.73 18.97
C ARG A 255 -3.38 13.06 19.73
N ALA A 256 -2.87 14.08 19.04
CA ALA A 256 -2.70 15.42 19.61
C ALA A 256 -4.04 16.12 19.91
N PHE A 257 -5.14 15.68 19.28
CA PHE A 257 -6.47 16.27 19.42
C PHE A 257 -7.52 15.16 19.62
N PRO A 258 -7.55 14.49 20.79
CA PRO A 258 -8.44 13.35 21.02
C PRO A 258 -9.93 13.74 20.99
N ASP A 259 -10.27 14.95 21.42
CA ASP A 259 -11.65 15.46 21.49
C ASP A 259 -12.15 16.07 20.16
N ALA A 260 -11.27 16.17 19.16
CA ALA A 260 -11.66 16.70 17.86
C ALA A 260 -12.45 15.67 17.04
N SER A 261 -13.40 16.16 16.25
CA SER A 261 -14.15 15.33 15.30
C SER A 261 -13.20 14.61 14.32
N PRO A 262 -13.49 13.35 13.93
CA PRO A 262 -12.71 12.64 12.94
C PRO A 262 -12.62 13.43 11.64
N LEU A 263 -11.43 13.45 11.05
CA LEU A 263 -11.15 14.18 9.83
C LEU A 263 -11.44 13.28 8.63
N PRO A 264 -12.32 13.71 7.69
CA PRO A 264 -12.56 12.95 6.48
C PRO A 264 -11.30 12.93 5.61
N ALA A 265 -10.94 11.74 5.14
CA ALA A 265 -9.81 11.50 4.27
C ALA A 265 -10.20 10.52 3.15
N ARG A 266 -9.43 10.53 2.06
CA ARG A 266 -9.59 9.56 0.96
C ARG A 266 -8.26 8.91 0.64
N VAL A 267 -8.28 7.60 0.39
CA VAL A 267 -7.11 6.85 -0.09
C VAL A 267 -6.71 7.38 -1.46
N PHE A 268 -5.57 8.06 -1.52
CA PHE A 268 -5.02 8.66 -2.74
C PHE A 268 -4.14 7.65 -3.50
N THR A 269 -3.24 6.97 -2.80
CA THR A 269 -2.41 5.91 -3.37
C THR A 269 -1.90 4.95 -2.28
N ARG A 270 -1.22 3.89 -2.69
CA ARG A 270 -0.63 2.83 -1.86
C ARG A 270 0.76 2.47 -2.37
N SER A 271 1.67 2.01 -1.52
CA SER A 271 3.04 1.68 -1.95
C SER A 271 3.11 0.47 -2.88
N ARG A 272 2.17 -0.48 -2.75
CA ARG A 272 2.27 -1.85 -3.32
C ARG A 272 3.56 -2.57 -2.92
N GLN A 273 4.14 -2.17 -1.81
CA GLN A 273 5.36 -2.75 -1.25
C GLN A 273 5.20 -2.82 0.26
N ILE A 274 5.38 -4.02 0.80
CA ILE A 274 5.35 -4.28 2.23
C ILE A 274 6.75 -4.01 2.79
N ASP A 275 6.79 -3.26 3.89
CA ASP A 275 8.02 -3.11 4.66
C ASP A 275 8.32 -4.43 5.38
N PRO A 276 9.45 -5.11 5.09
CA PRO A 276 9.76 -6.41 5.67
C PRO A 276 9.96 -6.36 7.19
N LYS A 277 10.27 -5.19 7.77
CA LYS A 277 10.45 -5.05 9.22
C LYS A 277 9.13 -4.91 9.97
N SER A 278 8.22 -4.10 9.45
CA SER A 278 6.93 -3.82 10.11
C SER A 278 5.78 -4.71 9.62
N LEU A 279 5.97 -5.43 8.50
CA LEU A 279 4.92 -6.20 7.81
C LEU A 279 3.68 -5.34 7.51
N THR A 280 3.91 -4.05 7.23
CA THR A 280 2.87 -3.09 6.85
C THR A 280 3.10 -2.54 5.45
N GLU A 281 2.01 -2.23 4.76
CA GLU A 281 2.00 -1.43 3.54
C GLU A 281 1.72 0.03 3.91
N THR A 282 2.43 0.96 3.27
CA THR A 282 2.15 2.39 3.44
C THR A 282 1.04 2.82 2.48
N VAL A 283 0.02 3.47 3.02
CA VAL A 283 -1.14 3.99 2.29
C VAL A 283 -1.23 5.50 2.51
N TRP A 284 -1.25 6.26 1.43
CA TRP A 284 -1.33 7.71 1.44
C TRP A 284 -2.80 8.13 1.41
N LEU A 285 -3.23 8.86 2.43
CA LEU A 285 -4.56 9.45 2.50
C LEU A 285 -4.50 10.96 2.36
N LYS A 286 -5.30 11.52 1.46
CA LYS A 286 -5.46 12.97 1.32
C LYS A 286 -6.55 13.45 2.28
N LEU A 287 -6.23 14.39 3.15
CA LEU A 287 -7.19 14.99 4.08
C LEU A 287 -8.11 15.96 3.34
N VAL A 288 -9.39 15.95 3.67
CA VAL A 288 -10.41 16.84 3.10
C VAL A 288 -10.62 18.01 4.07
N ASN A 289 -10.31 19.23 3.63
CA ASN A 289 -10.46 20.48 4.40
C ASN A 289 -9.76 20.47 5.78
N PRO A 290 -8.42 20.35 5.83
CA PRO A 290 -7.70 20.33 7.10
C PRO A 290 -7.73 21.71 7.80
N PRO A 291 -8.16 21.83 9.07
CA PRO A 291 -8.00 23.07 9.82
C PRO A 291 -6.50 23.40 9.99
N SER A 292 -6.10 24.59 9.56
CA SER A 292 -4.71 24.92 9.23
C SER A 292 -3.86 25.50 10.36
N ALA A 293 -4.45 25.90 11.49
CA ALA A 293 -3.75 26.80 12.41
C ALA A 293 -2.63 26.17 13.27
N ASN A 294 -2.73 24.88 13.63
CA ASN A 294 -1.87 24.30 14.69
C ASN A 294 -1.29 22.90 14.37
N TRP A 295 -1.35 22.46 13.13
CA TRP A 295 -0.92 21.10 12.78
C TRP A 295 0.55 21.04 12.39
N GLN A 296 1.23 20.01 12.87
CA GLN A 296 2.65 19.80 12.61
C GLN A 296 2.87 18.49 11.86
N VAL A 297 3.76 18.54 10.88
CA VAL A 297 4.25 17.35 10.19
C VAL A 297 4.87 16.39 11.21
N GLY A 298 4.53 15.10 11.12
CA GLY A 298 4.98 14.05 12.04
C GLY A 298 4.01 13.73 13.18
N MET A 299 2.92 14.48 13.37
CA MET A 299 1.88 14.16 14.35
C MET A 299 1.30 12.76 14.10
N GLN A 300 1.23 11.93 15.15
CA GLN A 300 0.72 10.56 15.07
C GLN A 300 -0.82 10.52 15.20
N GLY A 301 -1.44 9.54 14.56
CA GLY A 301 -2.89 9.33 14.57
C GLY A 301 -3.31 7.89 14.28
N THR A 302 -4.61 7.66 14.34
CA THR A 302 -5.27 6.44 13.90
C THR A 302 -6.21 6.75 12.76
N VAL A 303 -6.30 5.85 11.79
CA VAL A 303 -7.25 5.93 10.68
C VAL A 303 -8.15 4.72 10.66
N GLN A 304 -9.43 4.95 10.37
CA GLN A 304 -10.41 3.91 10.09
C GLN A 304 -10.74 3.97 8.59
N ILE A 305 -10.29 2.97 7.83
CA ILE A 305 -10.50 2.90 6.37
C ILE A 305 -11.69 1.98 6.08
N GLU A 306 -12.69 2.47 5.34
CA GLU A 306 -13.87 1.69 4.99
C GLU A 306 -13.56 0.65 3.89
N ILE A 307 -13.64 -0.64 4.23
CA ILE A 307 -13.37 -1.76 3.30
C ILE A 307 -14.62 -2.46 2.78
N ALA A 308 -15.75 -2.34 3.48
CA ALA A 308 -17.04 -2.83 3.00
C ALA A 308 -18.18 -1.97 3.57
N ARG A 309 -19.19 -1.71 2.74
CA ARG A 309 -20.41 -1.00 3.11
C ARG A 309 -21.60 -1.78 2.56
N ARG A 310 -22.55 -2.08 3.43
CA ARG A 310 -23.85 -2.66 3.05
C ARG A 310 -24.94 -1.78 3.60
N GLU A 311 -25.79 -1.30 2.71
CA GLU A 311 -26.88 -0.39 3.05
C GLU A 311 -28.17 -1.17 3.22
N ASN A 312 -29.01 -0.71 4.16
CA ASN A 312 -30.37 -1.21 4.34
C ASN A 312 -30.45 -2.73 4.58
N VAL A 313 -29.50 -3.29 5.34
CA VAL A 313 -29.48 -4.72 5.68
C VAL A 313 -30.12 -4.96 7.04
N LEU A 314 -30.87 -6.05 7.17
CA LEU A 314 -31.46 -6.48 8.43
C LEU A 314 -30.32 -6.83 9.40
N ALA A 315 -30.24 -6.15 10.53
CA ALA A 315 -29.17 -6.31 11.49
C ALA A 315 -29.70 -6.63 12.88
N VAL A 316 -29.10 -7.63 13.51
CA VAL A 316 -29.33 -7.96 14.92
C VAL A 316 -28.16 -7.44 15.76
N PRO A 317 -28.39 -6.98 17.00
CA PRO A 317 -27.30 -6.63 17.89
C PRO A 317 -26.37 -7.83 18.06
N ARG A 318 -25.05 -7.62 17.99
CA ARG A 318 -24.05 -8.68 18.17
C ARG A 318 -24.25 -9.38 19.51
N ALA A 319 -24.66 -8.63 20.53
CA ALA A 319 -24.94 -9.14 21.86
C ALA A 319 -26.18 -10.05 21.93
N ALA A 320 -27.04 -10.12 20.92
CA ALA A 320 -28.16 -11.06 20.85
C ALA A 320 -27.79 -12.40 20.18
N VAL A 321 -26.67 -12.43 19.45
CA VAL A 321 -26.26 -13.58 18.65
C VAL A 321 -25.66 -14.65 19.57
N VAL A 322 -26.21 -15.86 19.50
CA VAL A 322 -25.66 -17.04 20.15
C VAL A 322 -25.04 -17.94 19.07
N GLN A 323 -23.80 -18.36 19.30
CA GLN A 323 -23.11 -19.31 18.44
C GLN A 323 -22.86 -20.60 19.22
N GLU A 324 -23.51 -21.68 18.82
CA GLU A 324 -23.38 -23.00 19.43
C GLU A 324 -22.89 -24.03 18.42
N GLY A 325 -21.62 -24.43 18.57
CA GLY A 325 -20.97 -25.33 17.61
C GLY A 325 -21.00 -24.72 16.21
N MET A 326 -21.76 -25.36 15.32
CA MET A 326 -21.98 -24.92 13.94
C MET A 326 -23.22 -24.03 13.80
N GLU A 327 -24.13 -24.01 14.75
CA GLU A 327 -25.35 -23.24 14.64
C GLU A 327 -25.15 -21.80 15.12
N THR A 328 -25.77 -20.86 14.42
CA THR A 328 -25.88 -19.47 14.89
C THR A 328 -27.35 -19.12 14.91
N TYR A 329 -27.81 -18.66 16.05
CA TYR A 329 -29.22 -18.38 16.26
C TYR A 329 -29.39 -17.18 17.19
N VAL A 330 -30.61 -16.66 17.21
CA VAL A 330 -31.08 -15.66 18.18
C VAL A 330 -32.33 -16.21 18.86
N PHE A 331 -32.60 -15.75 20.09
CA PHE A 331 -33.88 -15.97 20.73
C PHE A 331 -34.80 -14.79 20.40
N VAL A 332 -35.91 -15.07 19.73
CA VAL A 332 -36.95 -14.08 19.39
C VAL A 332 -38.08 -14.20 20.42
N ALA A 333 -38.46 -13.09 21.03
CA ALA A 333 -39.61 -13.03 21.92
C ALA A 333 -40.90 -13.12 21.08
N ARG A 334 -41.72 -14.13 21.37
CA ARG A 334 -43.03 -14.36 20.74
C ARG A 334 -44.15 -14.21 21.77
N HIS A 335 -45.36 -13.91 21.30
CA HIS A 335 -46.54 -13.91 22.17
C HIS A 335 -46.92 -15.36 22.51
N PRO A 336 -47.26 -15.69 23.78
CA PRO A 336 -47.56 -17.07 24.21
C PRO A 336 -48.66 -17.76 23.38
N GLU A 337 -49.58 -16.97 22.83
CA GLU A 337 -50.76 -17.42 22.06
C GLU A 337 -50.42 -17.91 20.64
N ASN A 338 -49.24 -17.57 20.11
CA ASN A 338 -48.82 -17.86 18.74
C ASN A 338 -47.83 -19.05 18.61
N CYS A 339 -47.56 -19.79 19.70
CA CYS A 339 -46.50 -20.80 19.75
C CYS A 339 -46.97 -22.27 19.58
N CYS A 340 -48.19 -22.53 19.12
CA CYS A 340 -48.64 -23.91 18.87
C CYS A 340 -47.99 -24.48 17.58
N PRO A 341 -47.37 -25.67 17.60
CA PRO A 341 -46.85 -26.30 16.40
C PRO A 341 -48.01 -26.82 15.54
N ALA A 342 -48.09 -26.34 14.30
CA ALA A 342 -48.96 -26.92 13.27
C ALA A 342 -48.37 -28.27 12.83
N GLY A 343 -48.95 -29.37 13.31
CA GLY A 343 -48.65 -30.73 12.88
C GLY A 343 -49.93 -31.57 12.79
N GLU A 344 -50.14 -32.13 11.60
CA GLU A 344 -51.16 -33.10 11.17
C GLU A 344 -52.54 -32.55 10.72
N ASP A 345 -52.73 -32.63 9.39
CA ASP A 345 -53.92 -32.54 8.55
C ASP A 345 -54.83 -31.29 8.65
N SER A 346 -54.35 -30.17 8.09
CA SER A 346 -55.22 -29.07 7.63
C SER A 346 -55.59 -29.22 6.14
N SER A 347 -56.03 -30.41 5.72
CA SER A 347 -56.61 -30.63 4.39
C SER A 347 -58.09 -30.99 4.45
N GLU A 348 -58.88 -30.30 5.27
CA GLU A 348 -60.34 -30.36 5.17
C GLU A 348 -61.00 -29.11 5.79
N CYS A 349 -60.82 -27.97 5.14
CA CYS A 349 -61.71 -26.82 5.31
C CYS A 349 -61.79 -26.07 3.97
N LYS A 350 -62.57 -26.61 3.03
CA LYS A 350 -63.13 -25.78 1.97
C LYS A 350 -64.30 -24.98 2.55
N PRO A 351 -64.42 -23.67 2.28
CA PRO A 351 -65.63 -22.94 2.62
C PRO A 351 -66.78 -23.44 1.73
N ALA A 352 -67.87 -23.89 2.34
CA ALA A 352 -69.11 -24.20 1.63
C ALA A 352 -69.87 -22.89 1.33
N GLU A 353 -70.25 -22.71 0.05
CA GLU A 353 -71.13 -21.64 -0.42
C GLU A 353 -72.58 -21.83 0.10
N PRO A 354 -73.35 -20.75 0.25
CA PRO A 354 -74.69 -20.82 0.83
C PRO A 354 -75.75 -21.11 -0.24
N GLY A 355 -76.58 -22.13 -0.01
CA GLY A 355 -77.96 -22.12 -0.50
C GLY A 355 -78.59 -23.43 -0.96
N GLN A 356 -79.81 -23.64 -0.45
CA GLN A 356 -80.96 -24.38 -1.01
C GLN A 356 -81.13 -25.87 -0.67
N GLY A 357 -82.02 -26.10 0.32
CA GLY A 357 -83.26 -26.87 0.10
C GLY A 357 -83.31 -28.31 0.62
N SER A 358 -84.22 -28.54 1.60
CA SER A 358 -85.00 -29.79 1.88
C SER A 358 -84.20 -31.08 2.16
N ASP A 359 -84.46 -31.93 3.15
CA ASP A 359 -85.61 -32.18 4.01
C ASP A 359 -85.14 -33.02 5.22
N ASN A 360 -85.86 -32.87 6.34
CA ASN A 360 -86.12 -33.87 7.39
C ASN A 360 -84.99 -34.39 8.30
N ALA A 361 -85.06 -33.85 9.53
CA ALA A 361 -85.00 -34.55 10.82
C ALA A 361 -83.74 -35.35 11.19
N HIS A 362 -82.93 -34.79 12.10
CA HIS A 362 -82.99 -35.19 13.51
C HIS A 362 -82.27 -34.20 14.43
N HIS A 363 -82.90 -34.03 15.59
CA HIS A 363 -82.54 -33.23 16.74
C HIS A 363 -81.17 -33.67 17.31
N CYS A 364 -80.21 -32.76 17.46
CA CYS A 364 -79.05 -32.94 18.32
C CYS A 364 -78.96 -31.78 19.31
N ASP A 365 -79.36 -32.12 20.53
CA ASP A 365 -79.36 -31.34 21.74
C ASP A 365 -77.93 -31.04 22.22
N VAL A 366 -77.78 -29.89 22.84
CA VAL A 366 -76.55 -29.34 23.38
C VAL A 366 -76.27 -30.03 24.70
N SER A 367 -75.24 -30.88 24.77
CA SER A 367 -74.40 -31.05 25.97
C SER A 367 -73.42 -32.21 25.82
N ARG A 368 -72.13 -31.87 25.63
CA ARG A 368 -71.01 -32.45 26.38
C ARG A 368 -69.72 -31.78 25.93
N THR A 369 -69.26 -30.86 26.77
CA THR A 369 -67.88 -30.46 26.91
C THR A 369 -66.98 -31.69 27.07
N GLY A 370 -66.40 -32.15 25.97
CA GLY A 370 -65.26 -33.06 25.94
C GLY A 370 -63.98 -32.23 26.00
N ALA A 371 -63.41 -32.13 27.19
CA ALA A 371 -62.20 -31.37 27.46
C ALA A 371 -60.98 -31.95 26.70
N CYS A 372 -60.37 -31.16 25.83
CA CYS A 372 -58.95 -31.29 25.52
C CYS A 372 -58.17 -30.84 26.76
N LYS A 373 -57.76 -31.81 27.60
CA LYS A 373 -56.70 -31.61 28.59
C LYS A 373 -55.35 -31.83 27.89
N SER A 374 -54.79 -30.77 27.32
CA SER A 374 -53.34 -30.56 27.34
C SER A 374 -53.08 -29.33 28.20
N THR A 375 -52.49 -29.57 29.37
CA THR A 375 -52.18 -28.55 30.37
C THR A 375 -50.96 -27.77 29.88
N ILE A 376 -51.16 -26.66 29.16
CA ILE A 376 -50.11 -25.64 29.02
C ILE A 376 -50.21 -24.77 30.29
N PRO A 377 -49.20 -24.75 31.18
CA PRO A 377 -49.21 -23.82 32.32
C PRO A 377 -49.26 -22.38 31.81
N GLN A 378 -49.79 -21.46 32.62
CA GLN A 378 -49.90 -20.03 32.28
C GLN A 378 -48.50 -19.42 32.03
N SER A 379 -47.98 -19.57 30.83
CA SER A 379 -46.67 -19.07 30.41
C SER A 379 -46.76 -17.56 30.22
N HIS A 380 -45.80 -16.84 30.82
CA HIS A 380 -45.79 -15.38 30.81
C HIS A 380 -45.04 -14.83 29.58
N ALA A 381 -44.06 -15.58 29.08
CA ALA A 381 -43.28 -15.22 27.90
C ALA A 381 -42.84 -16.47 27.13
N ALA A 382 -42.79 -16.36 25.79
CA ALA A 382 -42.29 -17.40 24.91
C ALA A 382 -41.05 -16.90 24.14
N PHE A 383 -39.99 -17.70 24.11
CA PHE A 383 -38.77 -17.41 23.37
C PHE A 383 -38.51 -18.49 22.33
N GLU A 384 -38.52 -18.13 21.07
CA GLU A 384 -38.26 -19.03 19.96
C GLU A 384 -36.78 -18.97 19.56
N ARG A 385 -36.11 -20.13 19.50
CA ARG A 385 -34.76 -20.28 18.97
C ARG A 385 -34.81 -20.25 17.45
N VAL A 386 -34.35 -19.16 16.86
CA VAL A 386 -34.36 -18.94 15.41
C VAL A 386 -32.95 -19.00 14.84
N LEU A 387 -32.68 -20.02 14.03
CA LEU A 387 -31.44 -20.19 13.29
C LEU A 387 -31.33 -19.17 12.15
N PHE A 388 -30.15 -18.58 11.96
CA PHE A 388 -29.89 -17.68 10.85
C PHE A 388 -28.44 -17.72 10.37
N THR A 389 -28.21 -17.23 9.15
CA THR A 389 -26.87 -17.12 8.56
C THR A 389 -26.33 -15.70 8.74
N PRO A 390 -25.26 -15.49 9.53
CA PRO A 390 -24.66 -14.17 9.72
C PRO A 390 -23.90 -13.74 8.45
N GLY A 391 -23.99 -12.45 8.14
CA GLY A 391 -23.26 -11.78 7.07
C GLY A 391 -22.13 -10.88 7.58
N LEU A 392 -22.10 -9.63 7.12
CA LEU A 392 -21.18 -8.61 7.59
C LEU A 392 -21.40 -8.36 9.09
N SER A 393 -20.33 -8.52 9.87
CA SER A 393 -20.36 -8.24 11.31
C SER A 393 -19.52 -7.01 11.63
N THR A 394 -20.10 -6.14 12.45
CA THR A 394 -19.44 -5.01 13.12
C THR A 394 -19.33 -5.34 14.63
N PRO A 395 -18.61 -4.52 15.43
CA PRO A 395 -18.53 -4.73 16.88
C PRO A 395 -19.90 -4.77 17.57
N ASP A 396 -20.87 -4.02 17.07
CA ASP A 396 -22.18 -3.85 17.72
C ASP A 396 -23.31 -4.62 17.04
N TRP A 397 -23.19 -4.93 15.74
CA TRP A 397 -24.26 -5.48 14.92
C TRP A 397 -23.80 -6.61 13.99
N VAL A 398 -24.70 -7.51 13.64
CA VAL A 398 -24.48 -8.62 12.71
C VAL A 398 -25.58 -8.63 11.66
N GLU A 399 -25.19 -8.63 10.37
CA GLU A 399 -26.12 -8.80 9.25
C GLU A 399 -26.79 -10.17 9.31
N VAL A 400 -28.10 -10.22 9.14
CA VAL A 400 -28.87 -11.46 8.90
C VAL A 400 -29.01 -11.64 7.39
N LYS A 401 -28.41 -12.69 6.83
CA LYS A 401 -28.60 -13.02 5.42
C LYS A 401 -29.96 -13.70 5.23
N THR A 402 -30.83 -13.10 4.43
CA THR A 402 -32.01 -13.75 3.87
C THR A 402 -31.58 -14.57 2.65
N GLU A 403 -31.90 -15.86 2.59
CA GLU A 403 -31.60 -16.68 1.42
C GLU A 403 -32.43 -16.22 0.22
N SER A 404 -31.84 -15.42 -0.65
CA SER A 404 -32.30 -15.25 -2.02
C SER A 404 -31.75 -16.41 -2.83
N GLY A 405 -32.55 -17.47 -3.00
CA GLY A 405 -32.26 -18.49 -3.99
C GLY A 405 -32.13 -17.87 -5.38
N ALA A 406 -31.23 -18.41 -6.21
CA ALA A 406 -31.27 -18.18 -7.64
C ALA A 406 -32.69 -18.53 -8.12
N GLU A 407 -33.35 -17.60 -8.80
CA GLU A 407 -34.79 -17.60 -9.14
C GLU A 407 -35.74 -17.16 -8.02
N GLY A 408 -35.81 -15.85 -7.77
CA GLY A 408 -37.08 -15.11 -7.54
C GLY A 408 -38.00 -15.49 -6.37
N ALA A 409 -37.70 -16.50 -5.57
CA ALA A 409 -38.47 -16.93 -4.41
C ALA A 409 -37.60 -16.79 -3.16
N SER A 410 -37.80 -15.71 -2.42
CA SER A 410 -37.20 -15.51 -1.10
C SER A 410 -37.81 -16.50 -0.12
N VAL A 411 -37.03 -17.47 0.36
CA VAL A 411 -37.41 -18.21 1.57
C VAL A 411 -37.31 -17.20 2.72
N PRO A 412 -38.40 -16.90 3.44
CA PRO A 412 -38.37 -15.89 4.48
C PRO A 412 -37.39 -16.33 5.58
N SER A 413 -36.37 -15.51 5.86
CA SER A 413 -35.70 -15.60 7.14
C SER A 413 -36.78 -15.41 8.22
N SER A 414 -36.88 -16.31 9.18
CA SER A 414 -37.87 -16.27 10.27
C SER A 414 -37.71 -15.08 11.24
N ILE A 415 -36.73 -14.21 10.96
CA ILE A 415 -36.48 -12.93 11.63
C ILE A 415 -36.96 -11.79 10.72
N ALA A 416 -37.89 -10.99 11.21
CA ALA A 416 -38.44 -9.82 10.52
C ALA A 416 -37.96 -8.51 11.15
N GLU A 417 -38.13 -7.41 10.40
CA GLU A 417 -37.92 -6.06 10.92
C GLU A 417 -38.94 -5.75 12.02
N GLY A 418 -38.46 -5.31 13.19
CA GLY A 418 -39.30 -5.07 14.36
C GLY A 418 -39.38 -6.23 15.36
N ASP A 419 -38.89 -7.43 15.03
CA ASP A 419 -38.81 -8.54 15.97
C ASP A 419 -37.95 -8.16 17.19
N GLN A 420 -38.31 -8.68 18.36
CA GLN A 420 -37.57 -8.46 19.60
C GLN A 420 -36.65 -9.63 19.89
N VAL A 421 -35.35 -9.39 19.88
CA VAL A 421 -34.32 -10.39 20.17
C VAL A 421 -33.72 -10.21 21.56
N VAL A 422 -33.42 -11.32 22.23
CA VAL A 422 -32.86 -11.33 23.58
C VAL A 422 -31.37 -10.99 23.56
N ILE A 423 -30.97 -9.90 24.22
CA ILE A 423 -29.57 -9.54 24.45
C ILE A 423 -29.06 -10.16 25.76
N VAL A 424 -29.72 -9.86 26.88
CA VAL A 424 -29.34 -10.35 28.22
C VAL A 424 -30.16 -11.61 28.55
N GLY A 425 -29.53 -12.63 29.10
CA GLY A 425 -30.17 -13.92 29.42
C GLY A 425 -30.11 -14.99 28.32
N ARG A 426 -29.59 -14.66 27.13
CA ARG A 426 -29.48 -15.58 25.98
C ARG A 426 -28.69 -16.87 26.25
N HIS A 427 -27.64 -16.81 27.08
CA HIS A 427 -26.81 -17.98 27.41
C HIS A 427 -27.53 -18.93 28.39
N GLN A 428 -28.37 -18.38 29.28
CA GLN A 428 -29.18 -19.16 30.21
C GLN A 428 -30.34 -19.84 29.48
N LEU A 429 -30.96 -19.14 28.51
CA LEU A 429 -31.94 -19.75 27.60
C LEU A 429 -31.32 -20.87 26.74
N ALA A 430 -30.10 -20.66 26.24
CA ALA A 430 -29.37 -21.66 25.47
C ALA A 430 -29.10 -22.93 26.28
N ALA A 431 -28.76 -22.80 27.57
CA ALA A 431 -28.51 -23.93 28.46
C ALA A 431 -29.75 -24.80 28.75
N LEU A 432 -30.96 -24.25 28.57
CA LEU A 432 -32.22 -24.99 28.77
C LEU A 432 -32.57 -25.91 27.59
N VAL A 433 -31.92 -25.73 26.44
CA VAL A 433 -32.12 -26.57 25.24
C VAL A 433 -30.96 -27.58 25.17
N PRO A 434 -31.16 -28.85 25.58
CA PRO A 434 -30.08 -29.83 25.59
C PRO A 434 -29.60 -30.18 24.18
N PRO A 435 -28.30 -30.39 23.96
CA PRO A 435 -27.80 -30.92 22.70
C PRO A 435 -28.10 -32.42 22.58
N VAL A 436 -28.44 -32.88 21.37
CA VAL A 436 -28.89 -34.26 21.11
C VAL A 436 -27.70 -35.21 20.95
N GLY A 437 -27.62 -36.24 21.81
CA GLY A 437 -26.99 -37.54 21.53
C GLY A 437 -25.52 -37.74 21.94
N GLU A 438 -25.24 -38.82 22.68
CA GLU A 438 -23.88 -39.28 23.00
C GLU A 438 -23.28 -40.08 21.83
N GLY A 439 -22.03 -39.76 21.46
CA GLY A 439 -21.19 -40.54 20.55
C GLY A 439 -21.41 -40.29 19.05
N GLU A 440 -22.66 -40.28 18.61
CA GLU A 440 -23.07 -39.94 17.24
C GLU A 440 -23.89 -38.65 17.24
N PHE A 441 -23.50 -37.68 16.41
CA PHE A 441 -24.19 -36.39 16.36
C PHE A 441 -24.80 -36.12 14.99
N ARG A 442 -25.95 -35.45 15.01
CA ARG A 442 -26.68 -35.01 13.80
C ARG A 442 -26.47 -33.52 13.59
N ILE A 443 -26.38 -33.12 12.33
CA ILE A 443 -26.23 -31.72 11.92
C ILE A 443 -27.51 -31.30 11.21
N SER A 444 -27.98 -30.08 11.50
CA SER A 444 -29.16 -29.54 10.83
C SER A 444 -28.90 -29.29 9.32
N PRO A 445 -29.92 -29.41 8.45
CA PRO A 445 -29.77 -29.15 7.02
C PRO A 445 -29.22 -27.75 6.69
N GLN A 446 -29.57 -26.73 7.50
CA GLN A 446 -29.06 -25.37 7.36
C GLN A 446 -27.57 -25.26 7.69
N ALA A 447 -27.10 -25.93 8.75
CA ALA A 447 -25.68 -26.00 9.07
C ALA A 447 -24.90 -26.78 7.99
N TRP A 448 -25.50 -27.84 7.43
CA TRP A 448 -24.89 -28.58 6.32
C TRP A 448 -24.63 -27.68 5.10
N GLN A 449 -25.63 -26.88 4.70
CA GLN A 449 -25.51 -25.96 3.56
C GLN A 449 -24.58 -24.78 3.86
N ARG A 450 -24.72 -24.17 5.04
CA ARG A 450 -23.92 -22.99 5.43
C ARG A 450 -22.44 -23.27 5.51
N TYR A 451 -22.07 -24.42 6.07
CA TYR A 451 -20.67 -24.83 6.20
C TYR A 451 -20.19 -25.64 4.98
N GLN A 452 -21.07 -25.85 3.99
CA GLN A 452 -20.79 -26.59 2.77
C GLN A 452 -20.11 -27.93 3.10
N ILE A 453 -20.76 -28.71 3.98
CA ILE A 453 -20.20 -29.97 4.46
C ILE A 453 -20.18 -30.96 3.29
N ASP A 454 -18.99 -31.33 2.87
CA ASP A 454 -18.71 -32.26 1.80
C ASP A 454 -18.13 -33.53 2.41
N VAL A 455 -18.61 -34.68 1.94
CA VAL A 455 -18.10 -35.99 2.33
C VAL A 455 -17.43 -36.66 1.13
N ALA A 456 -16.34 -37.37 1.37
CA ALA A 456 -15.64 -38.12 0.32
C ALA A 456 -15.33 -39.54 0.80
N PRO A 457 -15.39 -40.54 -0.09
CA PRO A 457 -15.04 -41.91 0.26
C PRO A 457 -13.52 -42.07 0.41
N ALA A 458 -13.10 -42.85 1.39
CA ALA A 458 -11.72 -43.32 1.49
C ALA A 458 -11.39 -44.18 0.26
N SER A 459 -10.33 -43.82 -0.47
CA SER A 459 -9.98 -44.44 -1.76
C SER A 459 -8.47 -44.66 -1.91
N PHE A 460 -8.07 -45.57 -2.79
CA PHE A 460 -6.66 -45.79 -3.10
C PHE A 460 -6.11 -44.64 -3.96
N GLN A 461 -5.17 -43.86 -3.41
CA GLN A 461 -4.57 -42.71 -4.09
C GLN A 461 -3.04 -42.75 -3.98
N PRO A 462 -2.31 -42.26 -4.98
CA PRO A 462 -0.87 -42.06 -4.87
C PRO A 462 -0.57 -40.83 -4.01
N VAL A 463 -0.13 -41.02 -2.77
CA VAL A 463 0.21 -39.92 -1.83
C VAL A 463 1.69 -39.58 -1.94
N ARG A 464 2.00 -38.45 -2.60
CA ARG A 464 3.35 -37.88 -2.68
C ARG A 464 3.60 -36.93 -1.52
N GLU A 465 4.72 -37.05 -0.83
CA GLU A 465 5.11 -36.15 0.26
C GLU A 465 5.24 -34.69 -0.23
N THR A 466 4.82 -33.72 0.58
CA THR A 466 4.96 -32.29 0.27
C THR A 466 5.70 -31.55 1.37
N VAL A 467 6.48 -30.54 0.98
CA VAL A 467 7.22 -29.68 1.88
C VAL A 467 6.68 -28.26 1.76
N THR A 468 6.38 -27.64 2.90
CA THR A 468 5.99 -26.23 2.99
C THR A 468 7.19 -25.37 3.34
N LEU A 469 7.42 -24.32 2.56
CA LEU A 469 8.53 -23.39 2.72
C LEU A 469 8.00 -21.98 2.95
N GLU A 470 8.69 -21.18 3.75
CA GLU A 470 8.39 -19.75 3.87
C GLU A 470 8.92 -19.02 2.63
N ALA A 471 8.05 -18.25 1.97
CA ALA A 471 8.34 -17.59 0.72
C ALA A 471 7.94 -16.11 0.74
N THR A 472 8.72 -15.28 0.06
CA THR A 472 8.47 -13.84 -0.11
C THR A 472 8.39 -13.50 -1.58
N VAL A 473 7.39 -12.69 -1.96
CA VAL A 473 7.21 -12.20 -3.33
C VAL A 473 8.20 -11.07 -3.62
N LEU A 474 9.03 -11.23 -4.64
CA LEU A 474 10.04 -10.26 -5.06
C LEU A 474 9.93 -9.99 -6.56
N ALA A 475 10.37 -8.78 -6.96
CA ALA A 475 10.66 -8.48 -8.36
C ALA A 475 12.04 -9.04 -8.72
N LEU A 476 12.22 -9.45 -9.98
CA LEU A 476 13.53 -9.83 -10.51
C LEU A 476 14.54 -8.68 -10.34
N PRO A 477 15.73 -8.93 -9.77
CA PRO A 477 16.79 -7.92 -9.70
C PRO A 477 17.14 -7.33 -11.08
N SER A 478 17.08 -8.14 -12.14
CA SER A 478 17.36 -7.72 -13.52
C SER A 478 16.29 -6.82 -14.15
N VAL A 479 15.09 -6.74 -13.57
CA VAL A 479 13.97 -5.96 -14.13
C VAL A 479 13.64 -4.74 -13.26
N ARG A 480 14.17 -4.67 -12.02
CA ARG A 480 14.17 -3.44 -11.23
C ARG A 480 15.07 -2.43 -11.96
N ARG A 481 14.46 -1.36 -12.48
CA ARG A 481 15.20 -0.25 -13.06
C ARG A 481 15.10 0.94 -12.13
N GLU A 482 16.25 1.48 -11.77
CA GLU A 482 16.31 2.74 -11.04
C GLU A 482 16.55 3.87 -12.05
N LEU A 483 15.74 4.92 -11.96
CA LEU A 483 16.02 6.15 -12.69
C LEU A 483 16.95 6.98 -11.82
N HIS A 484 18.14 7.26 -12.32
CA HIS A 484 19.14 8.03 -11.61
C HIS A 484 19.23 9.47 -12.12
N ALA A 485 19.74 10.37 -11.27
CA ALA A 485 20.15 11.70 -11.71
C ALA A 485 21.37 11.57 -12.66
N PRO A 486 21.28 12.03 -13.92
CA PRO A 486 22.38 11.92 -14.88
C PRO A 486 23.50 12.93 -14.62
N LEU A 487 23.18 14.06 -13.98
CA LEU A 487 24.11 15.11 -13.59
C LEU A 487 23.81 15.57 -12.17
N ALA A 488 24.83 16.03 -11.48
CA ALA A 488 24.68 16.65 -10.17
C ALA A 488 23.94 17.98 -10.28
N GLY A 489 23.04 18.28 -9.35
CA GLY A 489 22.30 19.54 -9.37
C GLY A 489 21.25 19.66 -8.28
N MET A 490 20.65 20.83 -8.15
CA MET A 490 19.54 21.06 -7.23
C MET A 490 18.23 20.66 -7.89
N LEU A 491 17.40 19.92 -7.16
CA LEU A 491 16.06 19.58 -7.59
C LEU A 491 15.19 20.83 -7.54
N GLU A 492 14.72 21.34 -8.68
CA GLU A 492 13.86 22.52 -8.70
C GLU A 492 12.38 22.13 -8.60
N ARG A 493 11.98 21.12 -9.39
CA ARG A 493 10.60 20.61 -9.39
C ARG A 493 10.59 19.10 -9.39
N TRP A 494 9.72 18.54 -8.56
CA TRP A 494 9.46 17.12 -8.48
C TRP A 494 8.01 16.86 -8.88
N TYR A 495 7.75 16.04 -9.89
CA TYR A 495 6.39 15.81 -10.41
C TYR A 495 5.75 14.52 -9.87
N VAL A 496 6.54 13.58 -9.34
CA VAL A 496 6.06 12.26 -8.90
C VAL A 496 5.92 12.20 -7.38
N HIS A 497 4.81 12.69 -6.84
CA HIS A 497 4.68 12.90 -5.40
C HIS A 497 4.44 11.63 -4.57
N ALA A 498 3.97 10.55 -5.18
CA ALA A 498 3.65 9.31 -4.50
C ALA A 498 3.68 8.12 -5.51
N PRO A 499 3.73 6.87 -5.02
CA PRO A 499 3.73 5.70 -5.88
C PRO A 499 2.52 5.66 -6.82
N GLY A 500 2.73 5.27 -8.08
CA GLY A 500 1.65 5.25 -9.06
C GLY A 500 2.08 4.81 -10.46
N PHE A 501 1.10 4.73 -11.36
CA PHE A 501 1.36 4.45 -12.78
C PHE A 501 1.86 5.71 -13.48
N LEU A 502 3.05 5.62 -14.06
CA LEU A 502 3.64 6.66 -14.90
C LEU A 502 3.64 6.23 -16.36
N ARG A 503 3.43 7.20 -17.25
CA ARG A 503 3.50 6.97 -18.69
C ARG A 503 4.90 7.23 -19.22
N THR A 504 5.34 6.45 -20.21
CA THR A 504 6.55 6.74 -20.99
C THR A 504 6.53 8.20 -21.50
N GLY A 505 7.64 8.92 -21.34
CA GLY A 505 7.77 10.33 -21.72
C GLY A 505 7.17 11.34 -20.73
N GLN A 506 6.51 10.88 -19.66
CA GLN A 506 6.03 11.77 -18.59
C GLN A 506 7.21 12.41 -17.85
N LYS A 507 7.11 13.72 -17.56
CA LYS A 507 8.09 14.46 -16.77
C LYS A 507 8.12 13.94 -15.33
N VAL A 508 9.33 13.70 -14.82
CA VAL A 508 9.60 13.20 -13.47
C VAL A 508 10.12 14.32 -12.58
N ALA A 509 11.16 15.01 -13.04
CA ALA A 509 11.89 16.01 -12.26
C ALA A 509 12.51 17.06 -13.18
N GLU A 510 12.71 18.25 -12.64
CA GLU A 510 13.56 19.28 -13.23
C GLU A 510 14.75 19.51 -12.29
N ILE A 511 15.95 19.23 -12.79
CA ILE A 511 17.20 19.38 -12.04
C ILE A 511 17.97 20.56 -12.62
N ALA A 512 18.20 21.57 -11.79
CA ALA A 512 19.05 22.68 -12.14
C ALA A 512 20.51 22.32 -11.84
N SER A 513 21.30 22.13 -12.89
CA SER A 513 22.67 21.61 -12.81
C SER A 513 23.69 22.67 -13.18
N TRP A 514 24.60 22.97 -12.24
CA TRP A 514 25.75 23.83 -12.48
C TRP A 514 26.68 23.25 -13.54
N GLU A 515 26.87 21.93 -13.52
CA GLU A 515 27.71 21.21 -14.48
C GLU A 515 27.16 21.32 -15.91
N LEU A 516 25.84 21.20 -16.09
CA LEU A 516 25.20 21.41 -17.38
C LEU A 516 25.42 22.83 -17.92
N GLN A 517 25.39 23.84 -17.06
CA GLN A 517 25.66 25.22 -17.44
C GLN A 517 27.12 25.40 -17.87
N GLN A 518 28.07 24.81 -17.13
CA GLN A 518 29.49 24.84 -17.51
C GLN A 518 29.74 24.20 -18.87
N TRP A 519 29.09 23.07 -19.16
CA TRP A 519 29.23 22.40 -20.46
C TRP A 519 28.68 23.24 -21.61
N GLN A 520 27.53 23.91 -21.41
CA GLN A 520 26.95 24.83 -22.39
C GLN A 520 27.86 26.01 -22.69
N LEU A 521 28.44 26.62 -21.65
CA LEU A 521 29.37 27.74 -21.78
C LEU A 521 30.68 27.34 -22.46
N ALA A 522 31.25 26.18 -22.10
CA ALA A 522 32.44 25.64 -22.74
C ALA A 522 32.22 25.35 -24.23
N TRP A 523 31.06 24.79 -24.58
CA TRP A 523 30.66 24.59 -25.98
C TRP A 523 30.55 25.92 -26.72
N LEU A 524 29.81 26.90 -26.15
CA LEU A 524 29.60 28.21 -26.77
C LEU A 524 30.93 28.92 -27.00
N GLN A 525 31.84 28.90 -26.03
CA GLN A 525 33.18 29.46 -26.15
C GLN A 525 33.97 28.82 -27.28
N ALA A 526 33.97 27.49 -27.36
CA ALA A 526 34.69 26.74 -28.38
C ALA A 526 34.10 26.99 -29.79
N GLU A 527 32.79 27.03 -29.93
CA GLU A 527 32.09 27.27 -31.20
C GLU A 527 32.35 28.68 -31.73
N LEU A 528 32.21 29.71 -30.88
CA LEU A 528 32.49 31.10 -31.27
C LEU A 528 33.98 31.32 -31.58
N SER A 529 34.86 30.66 -30.81
CA SER A 529 36.30 30.66 -31.09
C SER A 529 36.60 29.98 -32.43
N ALA A 530 35.99 28.83 -32.72
CA ALA A 530 36.18 28.13 -33.98
C ALA A 530 35.75 29.00 -35.18
N GLN A 531 34.61 29.70 -35.07
CA GLN A 531 34.14 30.63 -36.10
C GLN A 531 35.12 31.79 -36.32
N THR A 532 35.67 32.34 -35.23
CA THR A 532 36.64 33.45 -35.28
C THR A 532 37.92 33.02 -36.01
N HIS A 533 38.47 31.85 -35.65
CA HIS A 533 39.67 31.32 -36.29
C HIS A 533 39.42 30.85 -37.74
N GLU A 534 38.22 30.34 -38.05
CA GLU A 534 37.84 29.99 -39.44
C GLU A 534 37.87 31.23 -40.34
N ASN A 535 37.25 32.33 -39.88
CA ASN A 535 37.24 33.60 -40.60
C ASN A 535 38.66 34.15 -40.79
N LEU A 536 39.53 33.99 -39.79
CA LEU A 536 40.93 34.40 -39.87
C LEU A 536 41.72 33.58 -40.89
N VAL A 537 41.59 32.25 -40.88
CA VAL A 537 42.23 31.35 -41.86
C VAL A 537 41.74 31.65 -43.28
N ALA A 538 40.43 31.85 -43.46
CA ALA A 538 39.85 32.22 -44.75
C ALA A 538 40.43 33.55 -45.27
N ALA A 539 40.54 34.56 -44.39
CA ALA A 539 41.15 35.84 -44.72
C ALA A 539 42.64 35.70 -45.09
N TYR A 540 43.42 34.89 -44.38
CA TYR A 540 44.82 34.62 -44.71
C TYR A 540 44.99 33.91 -46.06
N ARG A 541 44.15 32.91 -46.36
CA ARG A 541 44.15 32.25 -47.68
C ARG A 541 43.84 33.23 -48.81
N GLN A 542 42.91 34.16 -48.58
CA GLN A 542 42.58 35.20 -49.55
C GLN A 542 43.75 36.17 -49.78
N LEU A 543 44.49 36.55 -48.73
CA LEU A 543 45.69 37.40 -48.85
C LEU A 543 46.79 36.73 -49.66
N LEU A 544 47.05 35.45 -49.42
CA LEU A 544 48.00 34.66 -50.20
C LEU A 544 47.59 34.60 -51.68
N ALA A 545 46.30 34.42 -51.98
CA ALA A 545 45.78 34.43 -53.35
C ALA A 545 45.94 35.80 -54.05
N GLN A 546 45.98 36.90 -53.29
CA GLN A 546 46.22 38.26 -53.79
C GLN A 546 47.71 38.60 -53.95
N GLY A 547 48.62 37.65 -53.66
CA GLY A 547 50.06 37.85 -53.76
C GLY A 547 50.69 38.61 -52.59
N VAL A 548 49.98 38.78 -51.47
CA VAL A 548 50.53 39.38 -50.25
C VAL A 548 51.39 38.34 -49.52
N PRO A 549 52.68 38.63 -49.24
CA PRO A 549 53.56 37.67 -48.56
C PRO A 549 53.12 37.46 -47.11
N LEU A 550 52.86 36.21 -46.73
CA LEU A 550 52.51 35.80 -45.36
C LEU A 550 53.45 34.66 -44.92
N PRO A 551 54.04 34.70 -43.71
CA PRO A 551 54.85 33.59 -43.21
C PRO A 551 54.03 32.30 -43.09
N GLU A 552 54.55 31.18 -43.59
CA GLU A 552 53.87 29.87 -43.54
C GLU A 552 53.52 29.45 -42.09
N GLN A 553 54.37 29.82 -41.13
CA GLN A 553 54.16 29.56 -39.71
C GLN A 553 52.88 30.22 -39.18
N VAL A 554 52.55 31.44 -39.64
CA VAL A 554 51.37 32.20 -39.18
C VAL A 554 50.08 31.53 -39.65
N LEU A 555 50.02 31.12 -40.93
CA LEU A 555 48.88 30.38 -41.46
C LEU A 555 48.73 29.03 -40.76
N ARG A 556 49.83 28.29 -40.59
CA ARG A 556 49.82 26.98 -39.93
C ARG A 556 49.36 27.08 -38.48
N GLN A 557 49.78 28.09 -37.74
CA GLN A 557 49.33 28.34 -36.38
C GLN A 557 47.83 28.68 -36.33
N ALA A 558 47.34 29.51 -37.25
CA ALA A 558 45.92 29.83 -37.37
C ALA A 558 45.09 28.57 -37.69
N GLU A 559 45.55 27.71 -38.59
CA GLU A 559 44.89 26.43 -38.91
C GLU A 559 44.85 25.47 -37.72
N LEU A 560 45.95 25.36 -36.96
CA LEU A 560 45.98 24.56 -35.74
C LEU A 560 45.00 25.08 -34.68
N SER A 561 44.94 26.41 -34.48
CA SER A 561 44.00 27.03 -33.55
C SER A 561 42.54 26.77 -33.95
N TRP A 562 42.21 26.90 -35.24
CA TRP A 562 40.90 26.56 -35.78
C TRP A 562 40.55 25.07 -35.58
N GLN A 563 41.46 24.16 -35.92
CA GLN A 563 41.25 22.72 -35.75
C GLN A 563 41.04 22.35 -34.28
N SER A 564 41.83 22.94 -33.37
CA SER A 564 41.70 22.71 -31.93
C SER A 564 40.35 23.19 -31.40
N ALA A 565 39.94 24.42 -31.73
CA ALA A 565 38.67 24.99 -31.30
C ALA A 565 37.47 24.21 -31.86
N ARG A 566 37.54 23.81 -33.15
CA ARG A 566 36.50 22.99 -33.79
C ARG A 566 36.37 21.62 -33.13
N THR A 567 37.49 20.98 -32.79
CA THR A 567 37.49 19.67 -32.12
C THR A 567 36.90 19.77 -30.71
N LEU A 568 37.22 20.83 -29.97
CA LEU A 568 36.60 21.10 -28.68
C LEU A 568 35.09 21.32 -28.82
N ALA A 569 34.66 22.12 -29.80
CA ALA A 569 33.25 22.41 -30.04
C ALA A 569 32.46 21.14 -30.41
N THR A 570 33.00 20.27 -31.27
CA THR A 570 32.36 18.99 -31.61
C THR A 570 32.31 18.05 -30.41
N SER A 571 33.37 18.00 -29.59
CA SER A 571 33.41 17.16 -28.39
C SER A 571 32.37 17.58 -27.35
N TRP A 572 32.23 18.89 -27.10
CA TRP A 572 31.22 19.40 -26.18
C TRP A 572 29.81 19.29 -26.74
N LYS A 573 29.61 19.51 -28.05
CA LYS A 573 28.32 19.27 -28.72
C LYS A 573 27.87 17.83 -28.49
N ALA A 574 28.75 16.86 -28.71
CA ALA A 574 28.45 15.45 -28.50
C ALA A 574 28.05 15.14 -27.04
N ARG A 575 28.74 15.71 -26.05
CA ARG A 575 28.36 15.56 -24.63
C ARG A 575 26.99 16.14 -24.33
N LEU A 576 26.70 17.36 -24.81
CA LEU A 576 25.41 18.02 -24.58
C LEU A 576 24.24 17.27 -25.24
N THR A 577 24.44 16.70 -26.42
CA THR A 577 23.38 15.95 -27.12
C THR A 577 23.21 14.53 -26.58
N HIS A 578 24.30 13.80 -26.30
CA HIS A 578 24.22 12.39 -25.88
C HIS A 578 23.98 12.19 -24.38
N LEU A 579 24.62 12.98 -23.51
CA LEU A 579 24.53 12.80 -22.05
C LEU A 579 23.44 13.67 -21.43
N ALA A 580 23.33 14.93 -21.88
CA ALA A 580 22.33 15.88 -21.35
C ALA A 580 21.04 15.94 -22.18
N GLY A 581 20.99 15.30 -23.35
CA GLY A 581 19.78 15.22 -24.18
C GLY A 581 19.31 16.55 -24.79
N LEU A 582 20.20 17.54 -24.96
CA LEU A 582 19.82 18.83 -25.56
C LEU A 582 19.48 18.66 -27.04
N THR A 583 18.42 19.33 -27.49
CA THR A 583 18.02 19.35 -28.91
C THR A 583 18.88 20.32 -29.73
N GLU A 584 18.97 20.10 -31.04
CA GLU A 584 19.66 21.04 -31.92
C GLU A 584 19.03 22.45 -31.91
N SER A 585 17.72 22.54 -31.69
CA SER A 585 17.03 23.83 -31.53
C SER A 585 17.48 24.59 -30.28
N GLN A 586 17.70 23.88 -29.16
CA GLN A 586 18.22 24.48 -27.93
C GLN A 586 19.67 24.95 -28.10
N LEU A 587 20.52 24.16 -28.77
CA LEU A 587 21.89 24.57 -29.09
C LEU A 587 21.91 25.79 -30.02
N HIS A 588 21.00 25.85 -31.00
CA HIS A 588 20.86 27.01 -31.88
C HIS A 588 20.41 28.27 -31.11
N ALA A 589 19.45 28.14 -30.20
CA ALA A 589 19.02 29.24 -29.32
C ALA A 589 20.16 29.72 -28.42
N LEU A 590 20.98 28.81 -27.88
CA LEU A 590 22.15 29.16 -27.08
C LEU A 590 23.18 29.97 -27.90
N ARG A 591 23.45 29.57 -29.15
CA ARG A 591 24.39 30.30 -30.03
C ARG A 591 23.87 31.67 -30.47
N GLN A 592 22.58 31.79 -30.81
CA GLN A 592 22.02 33.03 -31.38
C GLN A 592 21.49 34.01 -30.34
N GLN A 593 20.86 33.50 -29.28
CA GLN A 593 20.14 34.29 -28.28
C GLN A 593 20.83 34.30 -26.91
N HIS A 594 21.93 33.55 -26.76
CA HIS A 594 22.66 33.39 -25.49
C HIS A 594 21.78 32.89 -24.33
N GLN A 595 20.75 32.11 -24.65
CA GLN A 595 19.83 31.54 -23.66
C GLN A 595 20.35 30.18 -23.17
N LEU A 596 20.76 30.14 -21.90
CA LEU A 596 21.18 28.90 -21.22
C LEU A 596 19.96 28.06 -20.84
N VAL A 597 20.03 26.76 -21.08
CA VAL A 597 19.11 25.78 -20.51
C VAL A 597 19.50 25.57 -19.06
N ARG A 598 18.68 26.07 -18.13
CA ARG A 598 18.93 25.94 -16.69
C ARG A 598 18.61 24.55 -16.15
N ASN A 599 17.50 23.99 -16.61
CA ASN A 599 16.89 22.81 -16.00
C ASN A 599 16.96 21.62 -16.95
N LEU A 600 17.57 20.54 -16.47
CA LEU A 600 17.49 19.24 -17.10
C LEU A 600 16.14 18.60 -16.74
N THR A 601 15.28 18.42 -17.74
CA THR A 601 14.00 17.75 -17.56
C THR A 601 14.18 16.25 -17.70
N LEU A 602 13.95 15.51 -16.62
CA LEU A 602 13.95 14.06 -16.63
C LEU A 602 12.57 13.54 -17.00
N VAL A 603 12.54 12.54 -17.87
CA VAL A 603 11.33 11.86 -18.33
C VAL A 603 11.47 10.36 -18.16
N ILE A 604 10.34 9.66 -18.05
CA ILE A 604 10.33 8.20 -18.02
C ILE A 604 10.80 7.67 -19.39
N PRO A 605 11.89 6.88 -19.44
CA PRO A 605 12.42 6.36 -20.70
C PRO A 605 11.46 5.35 -21.32
N ALA A 606 11.54 5.19 -22.65
CA ALA A 606 10.84 4.11 -23.33
C ALA A 606 11.45 2.77 -22.89
N MET A 607 10.61 1.90 -22.31
CA MET A 607 11.01 0.56 -21.92
C MET A 607 11.07 -0.30 -23.19
N GLU A 608 12.21 -0.33 -23.87
CA GLU A 608 12.45 -1.33 -24.91
C GLU A 608 12.53 -2.72 -24.26
N SER A 609 11.71 -3.66 -24.75
CA SER A 609 11.80 -5.06 -24.37
C SER A 609 13.05 -5.65 -25.02
N GLU A 610 14.06 -6.00 -24.23
CA GLU A 610 15.22 -6.73 -24.72
C GLU A 610 14.76 -8.05 -25.37
N GLY A 611 14.91 -8.15 -26.69
CA GLY A 611 15.29 -9.40 -27.34
C GLY A 611 14.22 -10.48 -27.59
N ARG A 612 12.91 -10.22 -27.60
CA ARG A 612 11.91 -11.22 -28.04
C ARG A 612 11.03 -10.69 -29.18
N LYS A 613 11.07 -11.36 -30.35
CA LYS A 613 10.11 -11.10 -31.44
C LYS A 613 8.69 -11.39 -30.90
N PRO A 614 7.75 -10.44 -31.00
CA PRO A 614 6.42 -10.61 -30.42
C PRO A 614 5.55 -11.53 -31.28
N ASP A 615 4.87 -12.48 -30.63
CA ASP A 615 3.84 -13.32 -31.24
C ASP A 615 2.58 -12.49 -31.54
N VAL A 616 1.82 -12.91 -32.56
CA VAL A 616 0.72 -12.14 -33.17
C VAL A 616 -0.43 -11.81 -32.19
N GLN A 617 -0.52 -12.47 -31.03
CA GLN A 617 -1.50 -12.18 -29.98
C GLN A 617 -1.07 -11.07 -28.98
N GLU A 618 0.18 -10.60 -28.99
CA GLU A 618 0.64 -9.46 -28.16
C GLU A 618 0.21 -8.08 -28.71
N LYS A 619 -0.51 -8.03 -29.83
CA LYS A 619 -0.94 -6.77 -30.46
C LYS A 619 -2.12 -6.10 -29.75
N GLU A 620 -3.00 -6.86 -29.09
CA GLU A 620 -4.18 -6.30 -28.40
C GLU A 620 -3.89 -5.88 -26.94
N LEU A 621 -2.79 -6.35 -26.34
CA LEU A 621 -2.29 -5.90 -25.02
C LEU A 621 -1.51 -4.58 -25.07
N ARG A 622 -1.40 -3.94 -26.25
CA ARG A 622 -0.65 -2.67 -26.42
C ARG A 622 -1.37 -1.43 -25.91
N ALA A 623 -2.62 -1.52 -25.44
CA ALA A 623 -3.31 -0.41 -24.79
C ALA A 623 -2.74 -0.07 -23.39
N SER A 624 -2.04 -1.02 -22.74
CA SER A 624 -1.34 -0.84 -21.46
C SER A 624 0.19 -0.76 -21.58
N ALA A 625 0.75 -0.87 -22.80
CA ALA A 625 2.18 -1.02 -23.09
C ALA A 625 3.06 0.24 -22.89
N GLY A 626 2.62 1.20 -22.09
CA GLY A 626 3.41 2.39 -21.76
C GLY A 626 3.26 2.85 -20.32
N GLN A 627 2.62 2.07 -19.45
CA GLN A 627 2.45 2.40 -18.03
C GLN A 627 3.36 1.52 -17.18
N VAL A 628 4.12 2.15 -16.30
CA VAL A 628 4.96 1.44 -15.33
C VAL A 628 4.64 1.90 -13.93
N TRP A 629 4.66 0.98 -12.96
CA TRP A 629 4.52 1.35 -11.57
C TRP A 629 5.85 1.90 -11.07
N ALA A 630 5.86 3.14 -10.61
CA ALA A 630 7.06 3.78 -10.08
C ALA A 630 6.86 4.13 -8.60
N VAL A 631 7.89 3.85 -7.81
CA VAL A 631 7.99 4.26 -6.42
C VAL A 631 9.00 5.41 -6.35
N PRO A 632 8.56 6.65 -6.07
CA PRO A 632 9.45 7.80 -5.94
C PRO A 632 10.30 7.72 -4.68
N ALA A 633 11.56 8.16 -4.79
CA ALA A 633 12.37 8.49 -3.64
C ALA A 633 11.78 9.70 -2.89
N GLU A 634 12.07 9.80 -1.59
CA GLU A 634 11.65 10.93 -0.75
C GLU A 634 12.53 12.16 -1.03
N LEU A 635 12.25 12.85 -2.14
CA LEU A 635 13.00 14.01 -2.61
C LEU A 635 12.16 15.28 -2.60
N SER A 636 12.77 16.39 -2.21
CA SER A 636 12.10 17.69 -2.09
C SER A 636 12.83 18.78 -2.88
N PRO A 637 12.09 19.77 -3.43
CA PRO A 637 12.69 20.95 -4.05
C PRO A 637 13.79 21.62 -3.20
N GLY A 638 14.85 22.11 -3.84
CA GLY A 638 16.03 22.71 -3.22
C GLY A 638 17.01 21.72 -2.58
N GLN A 639 16.70 20.42 -2.59
CA GLN A 639 17.66 19.37 -2.24
C GLN A 639 18.69 19.19 -3.36
N PHE A 640 19.96 19.03 -2.99
CA PHE A 640 21.00 18.68 -3.94
C PHE A 640 21.02 17.18 -4.23
N LEU A 641 21.07 16.84 -5.51
CA LEU A 641 21.16 15.48 -6.02
C LEU A 641 22.58 15.19 -6.47
N ALA A 642 23.13 14.09 -5.96
CA ALA A 642 24.40 13.55 -6.43
C ALA A 642 24.25 12.91 -7.83
N PRO A 643 25.33 12.81 -8.62
CA PRO A 643 25.29 11.98 -9.82
C PRO A 643 24.99 10.53 -9.42
N GLU A 644 24.23 9.83 -10.26
CA GLU A 644 23.78 8.44 -10.04
C GLU A 644 22.88 8.23 -8.80
N GLN A 645 22.43 9.30 -8.14
CA GLN A 645 21.47 9.15 -7.04
C GLN A 645 20.14 8.60 -7.56
N PRO A 646 19.59 7.52 -6.96
CA PRO A 646 18.32 6.96 -7.39
C PRO A 646 17.17 7.93 -7.07
N LEU A 647 16.32 8.17 -8.07
CA LEU A 647 15.18 9.09 -8.01
C LEU A 647 13.85 8.33 -8.01
N LEU A 648 13.75 7.28 -8.82
CA LEU A 648 12.56 6.44 -8.93
C LEU A 648 12.99 4.98 -9.02
N GLU A 649 12.31 4.12 -8.28
CA GLU A 649 12.34 2.69 -8.51
C GLU A 649 11.18 2.30 -9.42
N VAL A 650 11.49 1.74 -10.58
CA VAL A 650 10.52 1.33 -11.59
C VAL A 650 10.31 -0.17 -11.49
N LEU A 651 9.07 -0.58 -11.20
CA LEU A 651 8.68 -1.96 -10.95
C LEU A 651 7.82 -2.46 -12.13
N PRO A 652 8.28 -3.52 -12.85
CA PRO A 652 7.51 -4.14 -13.93
C PRO A 652 6.27 -4.86 -13.38
N LEU A 653 5.15 -4.83 -14.13
CA LEU A 653 3.89 -5.44 -13.69
C LEU A 653 3.78 -6.93 -14.02
N SER A 654 4.65 -7.49 -14.87
CA SER A 654 4.39 -8.75 -15.59
C SER A 654 5.19 -9.99 -15.16
N SER A 655 5.95 -9.95 -14.05
CA SER A 655 6.69 -11.15 -13.59
C SER A 655 7.00 -11.14 -12.09
N ALA A 656 5.99 -11.38 -11.26
CA ALA A 656 6.24 -11.64 -9.84
C ALA A 656 6.97 -12.98 -9.66
N GLN A 657 7.97 -13.01 -8.79
CA GLN A 657 8.68 -14.22 -8.40
C GLN A 657 8.62 -14.41 -6.90
N ILE A 658 8.88 -15.62 -6.44
CA ILE A 658 8.99 -15.92 -5.03
C ILE A 658 10.40 -16.40 -4.70
N ARG A 659 10.93 -15.90 -3.60
CA ARG A 659 12.15 -16.39 -2.97
C ARG A 659 11.75 -17.14 -1.71
N ALA A 660 12.03 -18.44 -1.66
CA ALA A 660 11.66 -19.29 -0.53
C ALA A 660 12.90 -19.78 0.23
N ARG A 661 12.81 -19.77 1.56
CA ARG A 661 13.86 -20.26 2.44
C ARG A 661 13.77 -21.79 2.55
N VAL A 662 14.88 -22.47 2.34
CA VAL A 662 14.97 -23.93 2.39
C VAL A 662 15.77 -24.38 3.62
N PRO A 663 15.20 -25.20 4.51
CA PRO A 663 15.95 -25.85 5.58
C PRO A 663 17.01 -26.82 5.04
N GLU A 664 18.17 -26.87 5.70
CA GLU A 664 19.31 -27.72 5.31
C GLU A 664 19.00 -29.20 5.00
N PRO A 665 18.20 -29.94 5.81
CA PRO A 665 17.96 -31.36 5.55
C PRO A 665 17.20 -31.62 4.23
N LEU A 666 16.47 -30.64 3.73
CA LEU A 666 15.61 -30.78 2.55
C LEU A 666 16.30 -30.36 1.25
N TRP A 667 17.48 -29.72 1.34
CA TRP A 667 18.14 -29.13 0.17
C TRP A 667 18.47 -30.16 -0.92
N ASN A 668 18.97 -31.34 -0.53
CA ASN A 668 19.42 -32.36 -1.48
C ASN A 668 18.27 -33.04 -2.25
N ASP A 669 17.04 -32.93 -1.75
CA ASP A 669 15.87 -33.58 -2.32
C ASP A 669 15.06 -32.68 -3.29
N ILE A 670 15.49 -31.41 -3.42
CA ILE A 670 14.87 -30.42 -4.32
C ILE A 670 15.51 -30.48 -5.71
N ARG A 671 14.68 -30.59 -6.76
CA ARG A 671 15.12 -30.54 -8.17
C ARG A 671 14.42 -29.43 -8.93
N LEU A 672 15.15 -28.78 -9.84
CA LEU A 672 14.68 -27.70 -10.74
C LEU A 672 13.50 -28.14 -11.64
N ALA A 673 12.76 -27.16 -12.18
CA ALA A 673 11.58 -27.34 -13.05
C ALA A 673 10.35 -27.98 -12.39
N ARG A 674 10.33 -28.12 -11.07
CA ARG A 674 9.13 -28.52 -10.32
C ARG A 674 8.10 -27.40 -10.25
N MET A 675 6.84 -27.78 -10.30
CA MET A 675 5.70 -26.89 -10.00
C MET A 675 5.41 -26.96 -8.51
N GLY A 676 5.27 -25.81 -7.86
CA GLY A 676 4.76 -25.69 -6.51
C GLY A 676 3.56 -24.77 -6.44
N ARG A 677 2.96 -24.69 -5.25
CA ARG A 677 1.81 -23.85 -4.96
C ARG A 677 2.18 -22.78 -3.94
N PHE A 678 1.97 -21.52 -4.30
CA PHE A 678 2.18 -20.38 -3.41
C PHE A 678 0.84 -19.94 -2.82
N ARG A 679 0.78 -19.88 -1.50
CA ARG A 679 -0.34 -19.36 -0.73
C ARG A 679 0.14 -18.18 0.12
N PRO A 680 -0.36 -16.96 -0.10
CA PRO A 680 -0.03 -15.81 0.74
C PRO A 680 -0.46 -16.02 2.19
N ALA A 681 0.10 -15.21 3.09
CA ALA A 681 -0.17 -15.30 4.53
C ALA A 681 -1.64 -15.14 4.96
N TRP A 682 -2.53 -14.64 4.08
CA TRP A 682 -3.95 -14.47 4.40
C TRP A 682 -4.87 -15.55 3.81
N VAL A 683 -5.68 -16.15 4.70
CA VAL A 683 -6.83 -17.01 4.40
C VAL A 683 -7.84 -16.31 3.48
N GLY A 684 -8.05 -16.86 2.27
CA GLY A 684 -9.02 -16.36 1.28
C GLY A 684 -8.40 -15.90 -0.05
N TRP A 685 -7.07 -15.91 -0.16
CA TRP A 685 -6.36 -15.63 -1.41
C TRP A 685 -6.41 -16.83 -2.36
N PRO A 686 -6.46 -16.60 -3.69
CA PRO A 686 -6.25 -17.68 -4.65
C PRO A 686 -4.85 -18.27 -4.45
N VAL A 687 -4.71 -19.56 -4.74
CA VAL A 687 -3.41 -20.24 -4.69
C VAL A 687 -2.78 -20.13 -6.08
N TRP A 688 -1.56 -19.60 -6.15
CA TRP A 688 -0.85 -19.47 -7.42
C TRP A 688 0.03 -20.67 -7.68
N SER A 689 0.09 -21.10 -8.94
CA SER A 689 1.11 -22.03 -9.39
C SER A 689 2.42 -21.26 -9.58
N ALA A 690 3.53 -21.83 -9.10
CA ALA A 690 4.85 -21.26 -9.32
C ALA A 690 5.83 -22.33 -9.80
N ARG A 691 6.60 -22.01 -10.84
CA ARG A 691 7.60 -22.91 -11.44
C ARG A 691 8.98 -22.61 -10.88
N LEU A 692 9.59 -23.59 -10.22
CA LEU A 692 10.97 -23.50 -9.73
C LEU A 692 11.94 -23.43 -10.91
N PHE A 693 12.79 -22.39 -10.94
CA PHE A 693 13.75 -22.18 -12.04
C PHE A 693 15.19 -22.00 -11.56
N HIS A 694 15.43 -21.61 -10.30
CA HIS A 694 16.79 -21.37 -9.79
C HIS A 694 16.95 -21.72 -8.30
N LEU A 695 18.15 -22.15 -7.92
CA LEU A 695 18.56 -22.51 -6.56
C LEU A 695 19.83 -21.70 -6.20
N GLU A 696 19.83 -20.98 -5.09
CA GLU A 696 21.01 -20.27 -4.58
C GLU A 696 21.92 -21.29 -3.86
N GLU A 697 22.95 -21.79 -4.56
CA GLU A 697 23.87 -22.81 -4.03
C GLU A 697 24.75 -22.31 -2.86
N VAL A 698 25.03 -21.01 -2.84
CA VAL A 698 25.85 -20.37 -1.80
C VAL A 698 24.95 -20.05 -0.60
N PRO A 699 25.18 -20.67 0.59
CA PRO A 699 24.43 -20.31 1.77
C PRO A 699 24.79 -18.88 2.22
N THR A 700 23.81 -18.20 2.79
CA THR A 700 24.02 -16.90 3.44
C THR A 700 24.90 -17.03 4.69
N LEU A 701 25.33 -15.89 5.25
CA LEU A 701 26.10 -15.82 6.51
C LEU A 701 25.41 -16.55 7.68
N GLU A 702 24.08 -16.71 7.63
CA GLU A 702 23.26 -17.42 8.62
C GLU A 702 23.02 -18.90 8.27
N ASN A 703 23.80 -19.47 7.34
CA ASN A 703 23.66 -20.82 6.79
C ASN A 703 22.26 -21.12 6.19
N GLN A 704 21.58 -20.10 5.68
CA GLN A 704 20.28 -20.25 5.02
C GLN A 704 20.47 -20.33 3.51
N ARG A 705 19.78 -21.28 2.87
CA ARG A 705 19.73 -21.42 1.40
C ARG A 705 18.36 -21.01 0.88
N PHE A 706 18.33 -20.51 -0.35
CA PHE A 706 17.11 -20.01 -0.97
C PHE A 706 16.86 -20.64 -2.33
N LEU A 707 15.59 -20.72 -2.69
CA LEU A 707 15.15 -21.10 -4.03
C LEU A 707 14.29 -20.00 -4.65
N TRP A 708 14.25 -19.98 -5.98
CA TRP A 708 13.47 -19.02 -6.76
C TRP A 708 12.47 -19.74 -7.65
N ALA A 709 11.21 -19.33 -7.54
CA ALA A 709 10.14 -19.81 -8.42
C ALA A 709 9.37 -18.65 -9.05
N GLN A 710 8.98 -18.82 -10.31
CA GLN A 710 8.23 -17.83 -11.08
C GLN A 710 6.73 -18.09 -10.92
N LEU A 711 5.96 -17.07 -10.49
CA LEU A 711 4.51 -17.17 -10.36
C LEU A 711 3.84 -17.10 -11.74
N GLU A 712 2.98 -18.07 -12.04
CA GLU A 712 2.16 -18.06 -13.25
C GLU A 712 0.85 -17.30 -13.00
N ASN A 713 0.41 -16.50 -13.97
CA ASN A 713 -0.83 -15.71 -13.87
C ASN A 713 -0.92 -14.89 -12.57
N SER A 714 0.22 -14.37 -12.11
CA SER A 714 0.22 -13.37 -11.03
C SER A 714 -0.45 -12.12 -11.58
N SER A 715 -1.66 -11.82 -11.11
CA SER A 715 -2.35 -10.58 -11.45
C SER A 715 -1.50 -9.39 -10.98
N GLU A 716 -1.71 -8.22 -11.59
CA GLU A 716 -1.06 -6.93 -11.29
C GLU A 716 -1.31 -6.40 -9.86
N GLU A 717 -1.83 -7.23 -8.94
CA GLU A 717 -2.38 -6.85 -7.64
C GLU A 717 -1.57 -7.36 -6.43
N LEU A 718 -0.55 -8.21 -6.62
CA LEU A 718 0.29 -8.71 -5.53
C LEU A 718 1.26 -7.61 -5.04
N PRO A 719 1.21 -7.18 -3.78
CA PRO A 719 2.22 -6.28 -3.24
C PRO A 719 3.59 -6.97 -3.19
N TRP A 720 4.65 -6.22 -3.50
CA TRP A 720 6.02 -6.67 -3.33
C TRP A 720 6.36 -6.89 -1.86
N ASN A 721 7.29 -7.80 -1.59
CA ASN A 721 7.67 -8.28 -0.25
C ASN A 721 6.54 -8.97 0.52
N LEU A 722 5.47 -9.42 -0.16
CA LEU A 722 4.41 -10.19 0.48
C LEU A 722 4.94 -11.55 0.93
N THR A 723 4.73 -11.86 2.21
CA THR A 723 5.07 -13.17 2.77
C THR A 723 3.95 -14.19 2.55
N GLY A 724 4.32 -15.44 2.34
CA GLY A 724 3.41 -16.57 2.21
C GLY A 724 4.13 -17.91 2.38
N THR A 725 3.38 -18.98 2.18
CA THR A 725 3.85 -20.36 2.20
C THR A 725 3.93 -20.91 0.78
N PHE A 726 5.04 -21.53 0.42
CA PHE A 726 5.24 -22.21 -0.85
C PHE A 726 5.34 -23.72 -0.64
N THR A 727 4.39 -24.48 -1.19
CA THR A 727 4.37 -25.94 -1.08
C THR A 727 4.97 -26.59 -2.32
N LEU A 728 5.94 -27.49 -2.11
CA LEU A 728 6.58 -28.31 -3.15
C LEU A 728 6.23 -29.78 -2.96
N GLU A 729 5.91 -30.47 -4.07
CA GLU A 729 5.79 -31.93 -4.08
C GLU A 729 7.18 -32.58 -4.17
N MET A 730 7.43 -33.55 -3.28
CA MET A 730 8.64 -34.37 -3.18
C MET A 730 8.44 -35.74 -3.85
N ASN A 731 9.54 -36.44 -4.12
CA ASN A 731 9.48 -37.77 -4.71
C ASN A 731 8.97 -38.80 -3.69
N GLY A 732 7.73 -39.25 -3.87
CA GLY A 732 7.17 -40.43 -3.18
C GLY A 732 6.89 -41.58 -4.15
N SER A 733 6.84 -42.81 -3.63
CA SER A 733 6.43 -44.00 -4.38
C SER A 733 5.06 -43.79 -5.04
N GLN A 734 4.91 -44.22 -6.29
CA GLN A 734 3.63 -44.19 -7.03
C GLN A 734 2.62 -45.25 -6.55
N ALA A 735 2.96 -46.05 -5.54
CA ALA A 735 2.04 -47.06 -5.00
C ALA A 735 0.77 -46.40 -4.46
N ALA A 736 -0.39 -46.85 -4.93
CA ALA A 736 -1.68 -46.39 -4.42
C ALA A 736 -1.89 -46.96 -3.02
N VAL A 737 -2.04 -46.08 -2.03
CA VAL A 737 -2.32 -46.46 -0.63
C VAL A 737 -3.70 -45.96 -0.25
N LEU A 738 -4.34 -46.60 0.73
CA LEU A 738 -5.62 -46.14 1.26
C LEU A 738 -5.43 -44.72 1.79
N ALA A 739 -6.12 -43.76 1.20
CA ALA A 739 -5.98 -42.36 1.52
C ALA A 739 -7.33 -41.68 1.64
N VAL A 740 -7.39 -40.71 2.53
CA VAL A 740 -8.48 -39.76 2.66
C VAL A 740 -7.99 -38.37 2.27
N PRO A 741 -8.86 -37.46 1.84
CA PRO A 741 -8.43 -36.08 1.60
C PRO A 741 -7.74 -35.53 2.85
N SER A 742 -6.60 -34.86 2.72
CA SER A 742 -5.87 -34.37 3.90
C SER A 742 -6.67 -33.35 4.70
N ALA A 743 -7.59 -32.63 4.04
CA ALA A 743 -8.56 -31.76 4.69
C ALA A 743 -9.48 -32.51 5.66
N ALA A 744 -9.68 -33.84 5.51
CA ALA A 744 -10.45 -34.74 6.39
C ALA A 744 -9.80 -34.97 7.77
N LEU A 745 -8.49 -34.72 7.85
CA LEU A 745 -7.66 -35.09 8.98
C LEU A 745 -7.52 -33.93 9.96
N TRP A 746 -7.59 -34.22 11.26
CA TRP A 746 -7.20 -33.28 12.30
C TRP A 746 -6.45 -34.01 13.43
N TRP A 747 -5.73 -33.25 14.25
CA TRP A 747 -4.86 -33.80 15.30
C TRP A 747 -5.35 -33.42 16.70
N GLU A 748 -5.42 -34.41 17.59
CA GLU A 748 -5.64 -34.27 19.03
C GLU A 748 -4.36 -34.72 19.76
N GLY A 749 -3.52 -33.75 20.16
CA GLY A 749 -2.18 -34.06 20.67
C GLY A 749 -1.34 -34.78 19.61
N ASN A 750 -0.99 -36.05 19.87
CA ASN A 750 -0.20 -36.89 18.96
C ASN A 750 -1.05 -37.89 18.15
N GLN A 751 -2.39 -37.83 18.28
CA GLN A 751 -3.31 -38.78 17.62
C GLN A 751 -4.10 -38.05 16.53
N ALA A 752 -4.10 -38.61 15.32
CA ALA A 752 -4.91 -38.10 14.23
C ALA A 752 -6.32 -38.71 14.26
N ALA A 753 -7.31 -37.97 13.79
CA ALA A 753 -8.70 -38.41 13.75
C ALA A 753 -9.46 -37.85 12.54
N VAL A 754 -10.56 -38.51 12.21
CA VAL A 754 -11.52 -38.12 11.17
C VAL A 754 -12.96 -38.20 11.68
N PHE A 755 -13.88 -37.54 10.98
CA PHE A 755 -15.31 -37.72 11.18
C PHE A 755 -15.88 -38.59 10.05
N VAL A 756 -16.40 -39.77 10.40
CA VAL A 756 -17.03 -40.71 9.46
C VAL A 756 -18.52 -40.39 9.38
N TYR A 757 -19.03 -40.21 8.17
CA TYR A 757 -20.44 -39.95 7.93
C TYR A 757 -21.18 -41.26 7.59
N HIS A 758 -22.18 -41.59 8.39
CA HIS A 758 -23.05 -42.74 8.14
C HIS A 758 -24.30 -42.29 7.39
N ARG A 759 -24.29 -42.44 6.07
CA ARG A 759 -25.39 -42.01 5.19
C ARG A 759 -26.74 -42.66 5.53
N ASP A 760 -26.71 -43.89 6.06
CA ASP A 760 -27.92 -44.63 6.46
C ASP A 760 -28.61 -44.05 7.71
N ARG A 761 -27.85 -43.38 8.59
CA ARG A 761 -28.34 -42.88 9.89
C ARG A 761 -28.33 -41.34 9.99
N GLY A 762 -27.68 -40.67 9.04
CA GLY A 762 -27.52 -39.22 8.99
C GLY A 762 -26.64 -38.67 10.13
N THR A 763 -25.71 -39.48 10.64
CA THR A 763 -24.88 -39.16 11.82
C THR A 763 -23.40 -39.11 11.48
N PHE A 764 -22.67 -38.27 12.21
CA PHE A 764 -21.20 -38.26 12.21
C PHE A 764 -20.66 -39.01 13.43
N GLU A 765 -19.66 -39.84 13.20
CA GLU A 765 -18.91 -40.58 14.21
C GLU A 765 -17.46 -40.08 14.28
N TYR A 766 -16.96 -39.82 15.48
CA TYR A 766 -15.54 -39.53 15.70
C TYR A 766 -14.72 -40.83 15.68
N ARG A 767 -13.69 -40.88 14.82
CA ARG A 767 -12.81 -42.06 14.73
C ARG A 767 -11.33 -41.69 14.71
N PRO A 768 -10.52 -42.21 15.65
CA PRO A 768 -9.07 -42.04 15.60
C PRO A 768 -8.44 -42.90 14.50
N VAL A 769 -7.43 -42.37 13.82
CA VAL A 769 -6.75 -43.02 12.69
C VAL A 769 -5.23 -42.93 12.83
N ALA A 770 -4.51 -43.96 12.37
CA ALA A 770 -3.06 -43.91 12.24
C ALA A 770 -2.69 -43.44 10.83
N VAL A 771 -1.96 -42.34 10.76
CA VAL A 771 -1.64 -41.66 9.49
C VAL A 771 -0.19 -41.91 9.11
N GLY A 772 0.05 -42.14 7.81
CA GLY A 772 1.36 -42.26 7.20
C GLY A 772 1.79 -40.96 6.52
N ARG A 773 2.22 -41.06 5.26
CA ARG A 773 2.60 -39.91 4.43
C ARG A 773 1.38 -39.02 4.19
N THR A 774 1.58 -37.71 4.23
CA THR A 774 0.50 -36.75 4.00
C THR A 774 0.96 -35.68 3.02
N ASN A 775 0.01 -35.16 2.24
CA ASN A 775 0.24 -34.02 1.36
C ASN A 775 -0.93 -33.05 1.32
N ASP A 776 -0.83 -31.99 0.53
CA ASP A 776 -1.87 -30.96 0.41
C ASP A 776 -3.25 -31.49 -0.05
N ARG A 777 -3.34 -32.71 -0.58
CA ARG A 777 -4.59 -33.28 -1.11
C ARG A 777 -5.04 -34.54 -0.39
N TRP A 778 -4.14 -35.39 0.04
CA TRP A 778 -4.39 -36.76 0.52
C TRP A 778 -3.49 -37.08 1.71
N ALA A 779 -4.05 -37.81 2.68
CA ALA A 779 -3.36 -38.38 3.83
C ALA A 779 -3.46 -39.90 3.76
N GLU A 780 -2.32 -40.58 3.83
CA GLU A 780 -2.21 -42.03 3.88
C GLU A 780 -2.76 -42.55 5.21
N ILE A 781 -3.69 -43.50 5.18
CA ILE A 781 -4.26 -44.14 6.37
C ILE A 781 -3.68 -45.54 6.52
N ARG A 782 -2.94 -45.77 7.61
CA ARG A 782 -2.35 -47.06 7.96
C ARG A 782 -3.31 -47.96 8.72
N SER A 783 -4.16 -47.37 9.56
CA SER A 783 -5.22 -48.10 10.29
C SER A 783 -6.33 -47.13 10.76
N GLY A 784 -7.52 -47.67 11.00
CA GLY A 784 -8.66 -46.94 11.56
C GLY A 784 -9.77 -46.58 10.56
N LEU A 785 -9.58 -46.81 9.26
CA LEU A 785 -10.63 -46.65 8.23
C LEU A 785 -10.60 -47.80 7.24
N GLN A 786 -11.75 -48.03 6.60
CA GLN A 786 -11.92 -49.01 5.53
C GLN A 786 -12.17 -48.32 4.19
N LEU A 787 -11.90 -49.06 3.09
CA LEU A 787 -12.17 -48.58 1.73
C LEU A 787 -13.67 -48.28 1.55
N GLY A 788 -14.00 -47.10 1.04
CA GLY A 788 -15.38 -46.69 0.75
C GLY A 788 -16.12 -46.01 1.90
N GLU A 789 -15.56 -45.94 3.11
CA GLU A 789 -16.16 -45.15 4.20
C GLU A 789 -16.13 -43.65 3.84
N GLU A 790 -17.28 -42.98 3.95
CA GLU A 790 -17.41 -41.54 3.69
C GLU A 790 -16.89 -40.74 4.90
N VAL A 791 -15.90 -39.88 4.66
CA VAL A 791 -15.35 -38.98 5.69
C VAL A 791 -15.67 -37.52 5.36
N ALA A 792 -15.90 -36.70 6.38
CA ALA A 792 -16.07 -35.26 6.21
C ALA A 792 -14.76 -34.64 5.71
N VAL A 793 -14.82 -33.86 4.64
CA VAL A 793 -13.65 -33.20 4.02
C VAL A 793 -13.63 -31.70 4.28
N SER A 794 -14.79 -31.10 4.55
CA SER A 794 -14.94 -29.68 4.89
C SER A 794 -15.51 -29.50 6.30
N ALA A 795 -15.42 -28.27 6.82
CA ALA A 795 -15.98 -27.86 8.10
C ALA A 795 -15.47 -28.61 9.36
N ILE A 796 -14.30 -29.25 9.31
CA ILE A 796 -13.82 -30.16 10.37
C ILE A 796 -13.52 -29.46 11.70
N ALA A 797 -12.98 -28.26 11.64
CA ALA A 797 -12.76 -27.46 12.85
C ALA A 797 -14.10 -27.14 13.56
N ASP A 798 -15.15 -26.90 12.77
CA ASP A 798 -16.49 -26.60 13.28
C ASP A 798 -17.19 -27.88 13.78
N LEU A 799 -17.05 -29.01 13.06
CA LEU A 799 -17.47 -30.34 13.51
C LEU A 799 -16.80 -30.74 14.83
N ARG A 800 -15.49 -30.51 14.95
CA ARG A 800 -14.73 -30.73 16.19
C ARG A 800 -15.23 -29.86 17.33
N ARG A 801 -15.48 -28.57 17.08
CA ARG A 801 -16.01 -27.65 18.10
C ARG A 801 -17.40 -28.10 18.57
N HIS A 802 -18.21 -28.59 17.65
CA HIS A 802 -19.54 -29.15 17.96
C HIS A 802 -19.43 -30.46 18.77
N TYR A 803 -18.60 -31.40 18.34
CA TYR A 803 -18.32 -32.67 19.03
C TYR A 803 -17.74 -32.48 20.45
N GLY A 804 -16.77 -31.57 20.62
CA GLY A 804 -16.13 -31.32 21.90
C GLY A 804 -17.08 -30.80 22.99
N ARG A 805 -18.15 -30.08 22.61
CA ARG A 805 -19.19 -29.65 23.55
C ARG A 805 -20.19 -30.76 23.90
N LEU A 806 -20.53 -31.62 22.95
CA LEU A 806 -21.38 -32.80 23.22
C LEU A 806 -20.75 -33.73 24.26
N ARG A 807 -19.43 -33.92 24.19
CA ARG A 807 -18.66 -34.79 25.10
C ARG A 807 -18.51 -34.24 26.53
N THR A 808 -18.56 -32.92 26.72
CA THR A 808 -18.32 -32.27 28.01
C THR A 808 -19.59 -31.99 28.80
N GLY A 809 -20.79 -32.13 28.20
CA GLY A 809 -22.09 -31.93 28.86
C GLY A 809 -22.30 -30.55 29.52
N THR A 810 -21.33 -29.65 29.39
CA THR A 810 -21.25 -28.36 30.05
C THR A 810 -20.56 -27.40 29.10
N GLY A 811 -21.14 -26.21 28.91
CA GLY A 811 -20.55 -25.19 28.06
C GLY A 811 -19.13 -24.88 28.53
N ILE A 812 -18.16 -24.92 27.61
CA ILE A 812 -16.82 -24.37 27.83
C ILE A 812 -16.99 -22.87 28.11
N TYR A 813 -17.10 -22.52 29.38
CA TYR A 813 -16.80 -21.19 29.88
C TYR A 813 -15.30 -21.02 29.68
N CYS A 814 -14.92 -20.14 28.75
CA CYS A 814 -13.56 -19.62 28.74
C CYS A 814 -13.47 -18.68 29.95
N GLY A 815 -13.00 -19.20 31.07
CA GLY A 815 -12.72 -18.48 32.29
C GLY A 815 -11.47 -19.07 32.93
N HIS A 816 -10.36 -18.33 32.83
CA HIS A 816 -9.04 -18.57 33.41
C HIS A 816 -8.20 -19.71 32.81
N CYS A 817 -7.16 -19.27 32.09
CA CYS A 817 -5.87 -19.95 32.12
C CYS A 817 -5.38 -19.98 33.58
N GLU A 818 -5.20 -21.17 34.13
CA GLU A 818 -4.13 -21.44 35.09
C GLU A 818 -3.26 -22.53 34.48
N ASP A 819 -2.35 -22.07 33.62
CA ASP A 819 -0.91 -22.40 33.57
C ASP A 819 -0.20 -21.34 32.72
#